data_AF-A0A0N7MP69-F1
#
_entry.id   AF-A0A0N7MP69-F1
#
_cell.length_a   1.000
_cell.length_b   1.000
_cell.length_c   1.000
_cell.angle_alpha   90.00
_cell.angle_beta   90.00
_cell.angle_gamma   90.00
#
_symmetry.space_group_name_H-M   'P 1'
#
loop_
_entity.id
_entity.type
_entity.pdbx_description
1 polymer ?
#
loop_
_entity_poly.entity_id
_entity_poly.type
_entity_poly.pdbx_seq_one_letter_code
_entity_poly.pdbx_strand_id
1 'polypeptide(L)'
;MFFKWLKKRREIPVEQRRYDKIYLSLALVLFLATLWAVIDEVSTRRPWKEYQKKFYQLKLAKLDSLYRIAVANFDSARYKELSEALAKAKSELQSEEYKKALAEYKQYEKELAELTREFQFAKSRSDEYYYFYQKAKLENKGDKEVRDWWTKIQREEALMNEFNAKIEELTKKRDEAWAIVKSYRTKVSDIEHEIDKLFEEINKIKDRIQKTKEAQIKIIQVILPEFERTNFGTLKARVDRCQTCHLGWNDPLFEDAPQPFRTHPNLELLQKHNPETFGCTPCHRGQGPALTEGYAHGDKDKHWEWPILKKEYIEAGCNDCHFNEINLKWAPTLTMGKHILIESGCYGCHGIDGYNDFPKVAPSLNNLLVKTTPGWIYRWLLSPREYLPHGRMPDFKLTPEEAEAITAYLVKIGQDSMRNWQYQFKYQGGGNPARGKELVENIGCLGCHAVGDNKVVRETRGLNYDIAPELTKVGSKVNPQWLYDWLKNPRHYLPNTKMPSLRLTDQEASDIVAYLMTLKDTVDYASIKIDYSESKAEQGLRLIKSYGCYGCHDIRGTERETKVSVDISDFARKNIEQLDFGYKEHLPKDRLVWLAEKLRDPRGYSTERIQLKMPQFNFTDKEIKALVTLIASFKKNEVGPKYVQTFDKKRKEINEGRRLTLWYNCINCHQIEEQGGYIHPMIEDPGLRPPLLTIEGAKVQEPWLYQFLKNPSTIRPWFKLRMPTFQLTDDEITALIKYFLGLSNQEFKVRSYDVPLEQKYVSAGKVLFDRLQCLKCHTVGSGLSASMLAPNLDLAPTRLKPEWVIDWLRDPQSIQPGTNMPTFFYEGTTPVPDVLDGNANEQIRALRDYIWTFARRRAPNLVNR
;
A
#
# COMPACT_ATOMS: atom_id res chain seq x y z
N MET A 1 -68.52 31.68 -23.93
CA MET A 1 -68.21 33.09 -24.27
C MET A 1 -67.40 33.25 -25.55
N PHE A 2 -66.27 32.54 -25.70
CA PHE A 2 -65.38 32.64 -26.88
C PHE A 2 -66.07 32.42 -28.24
N PHE A 3 -66.92 31.39 -28.36
CA PHE A 3 -67.69 31.11 -29.59
C PHE A 3 -68.74 32.18 -29.93
N LYS A 4 -69.41 32.77 -28.93
CA LYS A 4 -70.34 33.90 -29.14
C LYS A 4 -69.59 35.17 -29.59
N TRP A 5 -68.39 35.41 -29.04
CA TRP A 5 -67.53 36.51 -29.43
C TRP A 5 -67.00 36.36 -30.87
N LEU A 6 -66.57 35.15 -31.27
CA LEU A 6 -66.16 34.85 -32.65
C LEU A 6 -67.30 35.07 -33.66
N LYS A 7 -68.53 34.67 -33.31
CA LYS A 7 -69.71 34.85 -34.17
C LYS A 7 -70.05 36.33 -34.37
N LYS A 8 -70.09 37.11 -33.29
CA LYS A 8 -70.33 38.57 -33.31
C LYS A 8 -69.19 39.36 -34.02
N ARG A 9 -67.98 38.81 -34.04
CA ARG A 9 -66.81 39.41 -34.69
C ARG A 9 -66.80 39.23 -36.21
N ARG A 10 -67.40 38.14 -36.73
CA ARG A 10 -67.53 37.91 -38.19
C ARG A 10 -68.35 38.99 -38.88
N GLU A 11 -69.29 39.59 -38.15
CA GLU A 11 -70.18 40.67 -38.63
C GLU A 11 -69.52 42.06 -38.66
N ILE A 12 -68.33 42.23 -38.04
CA ILE A 12 -67.59 43.50 -38.04
C ILE A 12 -66.65 43.55 -39.26
N PRO A 13 -66.66 44.64 -40.08
CA PRO A 13 -65.74 44.83 -41.20
C PRO A 13 -64.27 44.71 -40.79
N VAL A 14 -63.42 44.18 -41.67
CA VAL A 14 -62.04 43.81 -41.32
C VAL A 14 -61.24 45.04 -40.83
N GLU A 15 -61.51 46.20 -41.42
CA GLU A 15 -60.87 47.49 -41.12
C GLU A 15 -61.22 48.02 -39.72
N GLN A 16 -62.33 47.57 -39.13
CA GLN A 16 -62.81 48.01 -37.80
C GLN A 16 -62.52 46.98 -36.69
N ARG A 17 -61.93 45.82 -37.02
CA ARG A 17 -61.61 44.79 -36.03
C ARG A 17 -60.40 45.21 -35.21
N ARG A 18 -60.63 45.53 -33.94
CA ARG A 18 -59.56 45.75 -32.97
C ARG A 18 -58.95 44.42 -32.53
N TYR A 19 -57.62 44.29 -32.66
CA TYR A 19 -56.84 43.13 -32.19
C TYR A 19 -56.07 43.41 -30.90
N ASP A 20 -56.09 44.65 -30.43
CA ASP A 20 -55.46 45.13 -29.20
C ASP A 20 -55.66 44.19 -28.00
N LYS A 21 -56.88 43.75 -27.71
CA LYS A 21 -57.16 42.84 -26.58
C LYS A 21 -56.59 41.44 -26.77
N ILE A 22 -56.53 40.95 -28.01
CA ILE A 22 -55.97 39.63 -28.34
C ILE A 22 -54.45 39.68 -28.24
N TYR A 23 -53.83 40.71 -28.83
CA TYR A 23 -52.39 40.93 -28.72
C TYR A 23 -51.97 41.15 -27.27
N LEU A 24 -52.73 41.93 -26.49
CA LEU A 24 -52.46 42.12 -25.06
C LEU A 24 -52.56 40.78 -24.29
N SER A 25 -53.56 39.96 -24.59
CA SER A 25 -53.72 38.64 -23.93
C SER A 25 -52.60 37.67 -24.31
N LEU A 26 -52.23 37.61 -25.60
CA LEU A 26 -51.13 36.76 -26.07
C LEU A 26 -49.77 37.25 -25.54
N ALA A 27 -49.54 38.56 -25.51
CA ALA A 27 -48.36 39.16 -24.91
C ALA A 27 -48.28 38.88 -23.41
N LEU A 28 -49.40 38.94 -22.68
CA LEU A 28 -49.47 38.59 -21.27
C LEU A 28 -49.16 37.11 -21.03
N VAL A 29 -49.72 36.21 -21.84
CA VAL A 29 -49.41 34.76 -21.75
C VAL A 29 -47.94 34.49 -22.04
N LEU A 30 -47.38 35.10 -23.08
CA LEU A 30 -45.95 34.98 -23.40
C LEU A 30 -45.07 35.53 -22.27
N PHE A 31 -45.44 36.68 -21.70
CA PHE A 31 -44.75 37.27 -20.56
C PHE A 31 -44.79 36.33 -19.33
N LEU A 32 -45.95 35.81 -18.98
CA LEU A 32 -46.11 34.89 -17.85
C LEU A 32 -45.36 33.57 -18.08
N ALA A 33 -45.39 33.01 -19.29
CA ALA A 33 -44.64 31.82 -19.65
C ALA A 33 -43.12 32.08 -19.60
N THR A 34 -42.66 33.23 -20.07
CA THR A 34 -41.25 33.64 -19.98
C THR A 34 -40.83 33.85 -18.53
N LEU A 35 -41.67 34.51 -17.73
CA LEU A 35 -41.43 34.71 -16.30
C LEU A 35 -41.34 33.37 -15.57
N TRP A 36 -42.26 32.45 -15.85
CA TRP A 36 -42.23 31.09 -15.32
C TRP A 36 -40.97 30.32 -15.74
N ALA A 37 -40.58 30.40 -17.02
CA ALA A 37 -39.36 29.75 -17.50
C ALA A 37 -38.09 30.31 -16.84
N VAL A 38 -38.03 31.62 -16.61
CA VAL A 38 -36.92 32.25 -15.86
C VAL A 38 -36.93 31.82 -14.40
N ILE A 39 -38.10 31.78 -13.76
CA ILE A 39 -38.23 31.30 -12.37
C ILE A 39 -37.81 29.83 -12.28
N ASP A 40 -38.25 28.96 -13.18
CA ASP A 40 -37.85 27.55 -13.24
C ASP A 40 -36.32 27.42 -13.43
N GLU A 41 -35.76 28.11 -14.42
CA GLU A 41 -34.31 28.08 -14.69
C GLU A 41 -33.47 28.55 -13.50
N VAL A 42 -33.94 29.54 -12.74
CA VAL A 42 -33.18 30.09 -11.59
C VAL A 42 -33.40 29.27 -10.32
N SER A 43 -34.61 28.76 -10.07
CA SER A 43 -34.98 28.14 -8.78
C SER A 43 -34.90 26.61 -8.80
N THR A 44 -35.30 25.94 -9.88
CA THR A 44 -35.38 24.47 -9.93
C THR A 44 -34.15 23.85 -10.57
N ARG A 45 -33.53 24.53 -11.55
CA ARG A 45 -32.40 23.99 -12.33
C ARG A 45 -31.01 24.32 -11.77
N ARG A 46 -30.90 25.25 -10.81
CA ARG A 46 -29.63 25.69 -10.21
C ARG A 46 -29.55 25.54 -8.67
N PRO A 47 -30.03 24.43 -8.06
CA PRO A 47 -30.03 24.27 -6.61
C PRO A 47 -28.62 24.23 -5.99
N TRP A 48 -27.61 23.84 -6.77
CA TRP A 48 -26.20 23.84 -6.37
C TRP A 48 -25.70 25.21 -5.86
N LYS A 49 -26.27 26.33 -6.32
CA LYS A 49 -25.89 27.67 -5.84
C LYS A 49 -26.17 27.84 -4.34
N GLU A 50 -27.26 27.27 -3.86
CA GLU A 50 -27.64 27.32 -2.44
C GLU A 50 -26.67 26.51 -1.57
N TYR A 51 -26.15 25.39 -2.09
CA TYR A 51 -25.10 24.64 -1.41
C TYR A 51 -23.83 25.48 -1.21
N GLN A 52 -23.39 26.22 -2.23
CA GLN A 52 -22.21 27.09 -2.10
C GLN A 52 -22.44 28.26 -1.15
N LYS A 53 -23.61 28.91 -1.22
CA LYS A 53 -23.98 29.99 -0.27
C LYS A 53 -23.93 29.49 1.16
N LYS A 54 -24.57 28.34 1.43
CA LYS A 54 -24.58 27.71 2.77
C LYS A 54 -23.16 27.36 3.22
N PHE A 55 -22.34 26.80 2.34
CA PHE A 55 -20.95 26.49 2.66
C PHE A 55 -20.16 27.74 3.07
N TYR A 56 -20.22 28.81 2.28
CA TYR A 56 -19.49 30.05 2.59
C TYR A 56 -19.99 30.71 3.88
N GLN A 57 -21.31 30.68 4.13
CA GLN A 57 -21.87 31.15 5.41
C GLN A 57 -21.32 30.34 6.60
N LEU A 58 -21.32 29.00 6.50
CA LEU A 58 -20.76 28.13 7.53
C LEU A 58 -19.26 28.34 7.72
N LYS A 59 -18.51 28.53 6.62
CA LYS A 59 -17.07 28.80 6.65
C LYS A 59 -16.76 30.11 7.34
N LEU A 60 -17.49 31.17 7.02
CA LEU A 60 -17.36 32.47 7.68
C LEU A 60 -17.65 32.36 9.18
N ALA A 61 -18.73 31.70 9.58
CA ALA A 61 -19.06 31.51 11.00
C ALA A 61 -17.95 30.78 11.77
N LYS A 62 -17.38 29.72 11.18
CA LYS A 62 -16.25 28.97 11.76
C LYS A 62 -14.97 29.82 11.85
N LEU A 63 -14.63 30.54 10.78
CA LEU A 63 -13.46 31.41 10.74
C LEU A 63 -13.60 32.60 11.71
N ASP A 64 -14.78 33.19 11.83
CA ASP A 64 -15.06 34.27 12.79
C ASP A 64 -14.91 33.77 14.23
N SER A 65 -15.34 32.53 14.52
CA SER A 65 -15.10 31.90 15.82
C SER A 65 -13.62 31.71 16.10
N LEU A 66 -12.85 31.19 15.14
CA LEU A 66 -11.40 31.04 15.27
C LEU A 66 -10.70 32.39 15.43
N TYR A 67 -11.14 33.40 14.70
CA TYR A 67 -10.61 34.76 14.81
C TYR A 67 -10.80 35.31 16.22
N ARG A 68 -11.99 35.14 16.82
CA ARG A 68 -12.24 35.56 18.20
C ARG A 68 -11.35 34.85 19.21
N ILE A 69 -11.12 33.55 19.03
CA ILE A 69 -10.22 32.77 19.90
C ILE A 69 -8.78 33.26 19.75
N ALA A 70 -8.28 33.42 18.52
CA ALA A 70 -6.93 33.91 18.27
C ALA A 70 -6.70 35.32 18.83
N VAL A 71 -7.69 36.21 18.72
CA VAL A 71 -7.63 37.54 19.33
C VAL A 71 -7.68 37.48 20.86
N ALA A 72 -8.48 36.59 21.45
CA ALA A 72 -8.53 36.42 22.91
C ALA A 72 -7.22 35.86 23.48
N ASN A 73 -6.52 35.02 22.71
CA ASN A 73 -5.22 34.46 23.06
C ASN A 73 -4.03 35.35 22.66
N PHE A 74 -4.27 36.53 22.09
CA PHE A 74 -3.22 37.44 21.66
C PHE A 74 -2.45 37.98 22.87
N ASP A 75 -1.13 37.82 22.86
CA ASP A 75 -0.26 38.28 23.95
C ASP A 75 -0.07 39.81 23.89
N SER A 76 -1.06 40.53 24.40
CA SER A 76 -1.06 41.99 24.46
C SER A 76 0.08 42.55 25.33
N ALA A 77 0.53 41.80 26.34
CA ALA A 77 1.63 42.21 27.20
C ALA A 77 2.96 42.14 26.43
N ARG A 78 3.22 41.03 25.75
CA ARG A 78 4.40 40.87 24.89
C ARG A 78 4.40 41.84 23.72
N TYR A 79 3.24 42.08 23.10
CA TYR A 79 3.13 43.09 22.05
C TYR A 79 3.48 44.50 22.56
N LYS A 80 2.99 44.87 23.75
CA LYS A 80 3.32 46.16 24.37
C LYS A 80 4.82 46.28 24.65
N GLU A 81 5.42 45.24 25.23
CA GLU A 81 6.87 45.16 25.50
C GLU A 81 7.68 45.32 24.20
N LEU A 82 7.35 44.55 23.16
CA LEU A 82 8.04 44.62 21.86
C LEU A 82 7.81 45.97 21.17
N SER A 83 6.64 46.59 21.32
CA SER A 83 6.34 47.91 20.76
C SER A 83 7.16 49.01 21.43
N GLU A 84 7.32 48.94 22.76
CA GLU A 84 8.19 49.84 23.52
C GLU A 84 9.67 49.61 23.15
N ALA A 85 10.10 48.36 23.04
CA ALA A 85 11.44 48.00 22.58
C ALA A 85 11.71 48.49 21.16
N LEU A 86 10.74 48.39 20.25
CA LEU A 86 10.83 48.88 18.88
C LEU A 86 10.95 50.40 18.84
N ALA A 87 10.14 51.11 19.62
CA ALA A 87 10.22 52.57 19.72
C ALA A 87 11.59 53.01 20.22
N LYS A 88 12.13 52.33 21.24
CA LYS A 88 13.49 52.55 21.74
C LYS A 88 14.54 52.28 20.66
N ALA A 89 14.52 51.11 20.01
CA ALA A 89 15.46 50.77 18.95
C ALA A 89 15.40 51.73 17.75
N LYS A 90 14.20 52.21 17.38
CA LYS A 90 14.03 53.26 16.36
C LYS A 90 14.59 54.61 16.80
N SER A 91 14.48 54.96 18.08
CA SER A 91 15.12 56.17 18.62
C SER A 91 16.65 56.08 18.62
N GLU A 92 17.22 54.88 18.80
CA GLU A 92 18.67 54.64 18.72
C GLU A 92 19.23 54.88 17.30
N LEU A 93 18.39 54.75 16.25
CA LEU A 93 18.73 55.18 14.88
C LEU A 93 18.87 56.70 14.74
N GLN A 94 18.57 57.48 15.78
CA GLN A 94 18.82 58.92 15.83
C GLN A 94 19.99 59.29 16.73
N SER A 95 20.67 58.30 17.32
CA SER A 95 21.86 58.52 18.14
C SER A 95 22.98 59.15 17.32
N GLU A 96 23.81 59.96 17.98
CA GLU A 96 25.00 60.56 17.35
C GLU A 96 25.96 59.50 16.83
N GLU A 97 26.08 58.35 17.52
CA GLU A 97 26.88 57.21 17.08
C GLU A 97 26.38 56.63 15.76
N TYR A 98 25.07 56.34 15.63
CA TYR A 98 24.50 55.81 14.39
C TYR A 98 24.59 56.83 13.24
N LYS A 99 24.28 58.10 13.50
CA LYS A 99 24.34 59.16 12.47
C LYS A 99 25.78 59.34 11.96
N LYS A 100 26.75 59.34 12.86
CA LYS A 100 28.17 59.42 12.53
C LYS A 100 28.61 58.21 11.72
N ALA A 101 28.34 56.99 12.20
CA ALA A 101 28.71 55.76 11.49
C ALA A 101 28.03 55.67 10.10
N LEU A 102 26.78 56.13 9.96
CA LEU A 102 26.09 56.18 8.68
C LEU A 102 26.69 57.22 7.73
N ALA A 103 27.08 58.38 8.24
CA ALA A 103 27.75 59.42 7.46
C ALA A 103 29.15 58.96 7.00
N GLU A 104 29.94 58.36 7.90
CA GLU A 104 31.24 57.77 7.62
C GLU A 104 31.13 56.63 6.60
N TYR A 105 30.18 55.70 6.79
CA TYR A 105 29.89 54.64 5.81
C TYR A 105 29.60 55.21 4.42
N LYS A 106 28.69 56.20 4.31
CA LYS A 106 28.34 56.83 3.03
C LYS A 106 29.52 57.57 2.40
N GLN A 107 30.34 58.23 3.22
CA GLN A 107 31.54 58.92 2.77
C GLN A 107 32.56 57.92 2.22
N TYR A 108 32.90 56.88 2.98
CA TYR A 108 33.86 55.86 2.57
C TYR A 108 33.37 55.08 1.35
N GLU A 109 32.07 54.80 1.25
CA GLU A 109 31.47 54.17 0.06
C GLU A 109 31.66 55.05 -1.19
N LYS A 110 31.46 56.36 -1.06
CA LYS A 110 31.70 57.32 -2.15
C LYS A 110 33.19 57.41 -2.52
N GLU A 111 34.08 57.57 -1.54
CA GLU A 111 35.53 57.64 -1.77
C GLU A 111 36.07 56.34 -2.39
N LEU A 112 35.58 55.19 -1.94
CA LEU A 112 35.93 53.89 -2.49
C LEU A 112 35.44 53.75 -3.93
N ALA A 113 34.25 54.25 -4.27
CA ALA A 113 33.77 54.27 -5.65
C ALA A 113 34.65 55.15 -6.56
N GLU A 114 35.10 56.31 -6.06
CA GLU A 114 36.02 57.20 -6.79
C GLU A 114 37.40 56.56 -6.99
N LEU A 115 38.01 55.99 -5.94
CA LEU A 115 39.31 55.31 -6.03
C LEU A 115 39.26 54.06 -6.91
N THR A 116 38.18 53.28 -6.83
CA THR A 116 37.99 52.10 -7.68
C THR A 116 37.93 52.50 -9.15
N ARG A 117 37.30 53.65 -9.46
CA ARG A 117 37.26 54.19 -10.83
C ARG A 117 38.65 54.61 -11.30
N GLU A 118 39.44 55.30 -10.48
CA GLU A 118 40.81 55.69 -10.84
C GLU A 118 41.73 54.47 -11.03
N PHE A 119 41.57 53.43 -10.19
CA PHE A 119 42.25 52.15 -10.37
C PHE A 119 41.90 51.50 -11.72
N GLN A 120 40.61 51.48 -12.09
CA GLN A 120 40.17 50.96 -13.39
C GLN A 120 40.75 51.77 -14.56
N PHE A 121 40.82 53.10 -14.45
CA PHE A 121 41.47 53.92 -15.47
C PHE A 121 42.97 53.65 -15.58
N ALA A 122 43.69 53.51 -14.47
CA ALA A 122 45.11 53.15 -14.48
C ALA A 122 45.35 51.77 -15.10
N LYS A 123 44.51 50.78 -14.76
CA LYS A 123 44.54 49.45 -15.37
C LYS A 123 44.31 49.51 -16.88
N SER A 124 43.29 50.25 -17.32
CA SER A 124 42.98 50.38 -18.75
C SER A 124 44.14 51.02 -19.53
N ARG A 125 44.83 52.03 -18.95
CA ARG A 125 46.03 52.63 -19.54
C ARG A 125 47.21 51.65 -19.56
N SER A 126 47.40 50.87 -18.49
CA SER A 126 48.44 49.84 -18.43
C SER A 126 48.25 48.76 -19.50
N ASP A 127 47.01 48.26 -19.68
CA ASP A 127 46.66 47.28 -20.72
C ASP A 127 46.89 47.85 -22.14
N GLU A 128 46.53 49.12 -22.36
CA GLU A 128 46.80 49.83 -23.62
C GLU A 128 48.33 49.93 -23.88
N TYR A 129 49.11 50.34 -22.87
CA TYR A 129 50.57 50.43 -23.00
C TYR A 129 51.21 49.05 -23.20
N TYR A 130 50.69 47.99 -22.58
CA TYR A 130 51.14 46.63 -22.78
C TYR A 130 50.89 46.14 -24.21
N TYR A 131 49.75 46.48 -24.81
CA TYR A 131 49.49 46.23 -26.22
C TYR A 131 50.55 46.90 -27.11
N PHE A 132 50.84 48.20 -26.88
CA PHE A 132 51.87 48.92 -27.65
C PHE A 132 53.28 48.37 -27.42
N TYR A 133 53.61 47.94 -26.20
CA TYR A 133 54.86 47.24 -25.88
C TYR A 133 55.02 45.94 -26.67
N GLN A 134 53.99 45.09 -26.72
CA GLN A 134 54.03 43.84 -27.48
C GLN A 134 54.10 44.09 -28.99
N LYS A 135 53.36 45.08 -29.49
CA LYS A 135 53.45 45.51 -30.89
C LYS A 135 54.86 45.96 -31.26
N ALA A 136 55.50 46.80 -30.42
CA ALA A 136 56.86 47.26 -30.64
C ALA A 136 57.90 46.12 -30.67
N LYS A 137 57.72 45.09 -29.83
CA LYS A 137 58.54 43.86 -29.86
C LYS A 137 58.35 43.04 -31.13
N LEU A 138 57.12 42.86 -31.58
CA LEU A 138 56.80 42.08 -32.79
C LEU A 138 57.30 42.77 -34.08
N GLU A 139 57.30 44.10 -34.11
CA GLU A 139 57.77 44.90 -35.25
C GLU A 139 59.30 45.15 -35.26
N ASN A 140 60.09 44.52 -34.38
CA ASN A 140 61.55 44.72 -34.23
C ASN A 140 61.97 46.21 -34.11
N LYS A 141 61.15 47.02 -33.42
CA LYS A 141 61.49 48.42 -33.11
C LYS A 141 62.68 48.49 -32.14
N GLY A 142 63.50 49.54 -32.23
CA GLY A 142 64.75 49.64 -31.46
C GLY A 142 64.56 49.64 -29.94
N ASP A 143 65.57 49.16 -29.20
CA ASP A 143 65.55 48.93 -27.73
C ASP A 143 65.09 50.11 -26.87
N LYS A 144 65.19 51.35 -27.39
CA LYS A 144 64.75 52.56 -26.69
C LYS A 144 63.22 52.64 -26.61
N GLU A 145 62.51 52.32 -27.69
CA GLU A 145 61.05 52.45 -27.78
C GLU A 145 60.35 51.37 -26.95
N VAL A 146 60.89 50.14 -26.94
CA VAL A 146 60.42 49.05 -26.08
C VAL A 146 60.60 49.38 -24.58
N ARG A 147 61.73 50.01 -24.21
CA ARG A 147 61.98 50.46 -22.83
C ARG A 147 61.05 51.60 -22.39
N ASP A 148 60.70 52.50 -23.30
CA ASP A 148 59.81 53.63 -23.00
C ASP A 148 58.39 53.16 -22.66
N TRP A 149 57.84 52.21 -23.43
CA TRP A 149 56.54 51.59 -23.13
C TRP A 149 56.57 50.78 -21.83
N TRP A 150 57.65 50.02 -21.59
CA TRP A 150 57.82 49.30 -20.32
C TRP A 150 57.83 50.24 -19.11
N THR A 151 58.50 51.40 -19.24
CA THR A 151 58.53 52.41 -18.17
C THR A 151 57.14 53.00 -17.90
N LYS A 152 56.32 53.20 -18.94
CA LYS A 152 54.92 53.65 -18.79
C LYS A 152 54.03 52.60 -18.12
N ILE A 153 54.20 51.32 -18.46
CA ILE A 153 53.50 50.21 -17.79
C ILE A 153 53.86 50.19 -16.31
N GLN A 154 55.15 50.21 -15.97
CA GLN A 154 55.61 50.23 -14.57
C GLN A 154 55.06 51.42 -13.78
N ARG A 155 54.89 52.58 -14.42
CA ARG A 155 54.28 53.76 -13.80
C ARG A 155 52.79 53.54 -13.48
N GLU A 156 52.01 53.01 -14.41
CA GLU A 156 50.58 52.73 -14.15
C GLU A 156 50.41 51.57 -13.15
N GLU A 157 51.26 50.55 -13.19
CA GLU A 157 51.29 49.47 -12.19
C GLU A 157 51.62 50.01 -10.78
N ALA A 158 52.56 50.95 -10.66
CA ALA A 158 52.85 51.61 -9.38
C ALA A 158 51.64 52.40 -8.85
N LEU A 159 50.92 53.12 -9.73
CA LEU A 159 49.68 53.83 -9.38
C LEU A 159 48.57 52.86 -8.97
N MET A 160 48.43 51.73 -9.66
CA MET A 160 47.47 50.68 -9.31
C MET A 160 47.77 50.10 -7.92
N ASN A 161 49.04 49.84 -7.60
CA ASN A 161 49.43 49.35 -6.27
C ASN A 161 49.11 50.38 -5.17
N GLU A 162 49.35 51.68 -5.44
CA GLU A 162 49.00 52.76 -4.53
C GLU A 162 47.47 52.84 -4.30
N PHE A 163 46.68 52.80 -5.38
CA PHE A 163 45.22 52.81 -5.27
C PHE A 163 44.69 51.55 -4.57
N ASN A 164 45.26 50.38 -4.85
CA ASN A 164 44.85 49.13 -4.22
C ASN A 164 45.06 49.17 -2.70
N ALA A 165 46.22 49.66 -2.23
CA ALA A 165 46.48 49.83 -0.80
C ALA A 165 45.47 50.77 -0.13
N LYS A 166 45.11 51.89 -0.78
CA LYS A 166 44.08 52.82 -0.28
C LYS A 166 42.67 52.22 -0.31
N ILE A 167 42.35 51.43 -1.33
CA ILE A 167 41.07 50.71 -1.43
C ILE A 167 40.95 49.69 -0.29
N GLU A 168 42.00 48.92 0.00
CA GLU A 168 42.00 47.96 1.12
C GLU A 168 41.78 48.67 2.47
N GLU A 169 42.48 49.80 2.71
CA GLU A 169 42.33 50.59 3.93
C GLU A 169 40.90 51.16 4.08
N LEU A 170 40.37 51.79 3.03
CA LEU A 170 39.01 52.35 3.05
C LEU A 170 37.93 51.28 3.13
N THR A 171 38.16 50.10 2.52
CA THR A 171 37.25 48.95 2.62
C THR A 171 37.10 48.54 4.08
N LYS A 172 38.21 48.45 4.82
CA LYS A 172 38.18 48.10 6.25
C LYS A 172 37.39 49.14 7.06
N LYS A 173 37.63 50.43 6.84
CA LYS A 173 36.91 51.52 7.52
C LYS A 173 35.41 51.54 7.19
N ARG A 174 35.05 51.30 5.92
CA ARG A 174 33.65 51.14 5.48
C ARG A 174 32.98 49.96 6.20
N ASP A 175 33.65 48.82 6.29
CA ASP A 175 33.09 47.62 6.90
C ASP A 175 32.91 47.76 8.41
N GLU A 176 33.83 48.44 9.09
CA GLU A 176 33.70 48.82 10.50
C GLU A 176 32.50 49.75 10.72
N ALA A 177 32.35 50.80 9.89
CA ALA A 177 31.21 51.71 9.95
C ALA A 177 29.88 51.00 9.61
N TRP A 178 29.87 50.11 8.63
CA TRP A 178 28.70 49.32 8.25
C TRP A 178 28.32 48.31 9.34
N ALA A 179 29.28 47.67 10.02
CA ALA A 179 28.98 46.75 11.11
C ALA A 179 28.18 47.45 12.22
N ILE A 180 28.52 48.70 12.54
CA ILE A 180 27.77 49.53 13.49
C ILE A 180 26.36 49.79 12.95
N VAL A 181 26.23 50.34 11.73
CA VAL A 181 24.91 50.63 11.10
C VAL A 181 24.03 49.38 11.03
N LYS A 182 24.61 48.26 10.62
CA LYS A 182 23.95 46.96 10.51
C LYS A 182 23.46 46.46 11.87
N SER A 183 24.24 46.62 12.94
CA SER A 183 23.83 46.18 14.27
C SER A 183 22.53 46.87 14.74
N TYR A 184 22.43 48.18 14.54
CA TYR A 184 21.24 48.96 14.89
C TYR A 184 20.04 48.60 13.99
N ARG A 185 20.25 48.44 12.68
CA ARG A 185 19.18 48.02 11.75
C ARG A 185 18.68 46.60 12.02
N THR A 186 19.58 45.68 12.37
CA THR A 186 19.25 44.29 12.67
C THR A 186 18.39 44.22 13.93
N LYS A 187 18.74 44.96 15.00
CA LYS A 187 17.90 45.07 16.20
C LYS A 187 16.47 45.49 15.88
N VAL A 188 16.28 46.49 15.01
CA VAL A 188 14.94 46.93 14.59
C VAL A 188 14.22 45.83 13.81
N SER A 189 14.89 45.22 12.83
CA SER A 189 14.33 44.15 12.01
C SER A 189 13.93 42.91 12.82
N ASP A 190 14.74 42.53 13.82
CA ASP A 190 14.48 41.37 14.67
C ASP A 190 13.23 41.61 15.52
N ILE A 191 13.08 42.80 16.09
CA ILE A 191 11.90 43.17 16.88
C ILE A 191 10.65 43.25 15.98
N GLU A 192 10.76 43.81 14.77
CA GLU A 192 9.64 43.84 13.79
C GLU A 192 9.21 42.42 13.41
N HIS A 193 10.15 41.51 13.18
CA HIS A 193 9.86 40.11 12.88
C HIS A 193 9.16 39.37 14.02
N GLU A 194 9.54 39.62 15.28
CA GLU A 194 8.86 39.06 16.45
C GLU A 194 7.44 39.62 16.62
N ILE A 195 7.21 40.90 16.29
CA ILE A 195 5.87 41.48 16.26
C ILE A 195 5.03 40.82 15.15
N ASP A 196 5.58 40.63 13.95
CA ASP A 196 4.89 39.97 12.84
C ASP A 196 4.48 38.54 13.18
N LYS A 197 5.35 37.79 13.88
CA LYS A 197 5.05 36.45 14.41
C LYS A 197 3.85 36.46 15.35
N LEU A 198 3.73 37.46 16.25
CA LEU A 198 2.57 37.56 17.15
C LEU A 198 1.25 37.73 16.38
N PHE A 199 1.28 38.38 15.22
CA PHE A 199 0.08 38.57 14.38
C PHE A 199 -0.11 37.47 13.32
N GLU A 200 0.82 36.54 13.16
CA GLU A 200 0.83 35.58 12.05
C GLU A 200 -0.46 34.76 11.98
N GLU A 201 -0.90 34.19 13.10
CA GLU A 201 -2.14 33.41 13.17
C GLU A 201 -3.37 34.26 12.86
N ILE A 202 -3.47 35.45 13.47
CA ILE A 202 -4.57 36.40 13.29
C ILE A 202 -4.66 36.83 11.82
N ASN A 203 -3.53 37.16 11.20
CA ASN A 203 -3.44 37.59 9.81
C ASN A 203 -3.80 36.45 8.85
N LYS A 204 -3.36 35.21 9.12
CA LYS A 204 -3.79 34.02 8.36
C LYS A 204 -5.30 33.82 8.40
N ILE A 205 -5.94 33.99 9.57
CA ILE A 205 -7.39 33.86 9.69
C ILE A 205 -8.11 35.00 8.95
N LYS A 206 -7.64 36.26 9.09
CA LYS A 206 -8.19 37.41 8.36
C LYS A 206 -8.14 37.23 6.85
N ASP A 207 -7.02 36.77 6.32
CA ASP A 207 -6.87 36.47 4.89
C ASP A 207 -7.87 35.39 4.44
N ARG A 208 -8.04 34.31 5.21
CA ARG A 208 -9.04 33.27 4.94
C ARG A 208 -10.48 33.82 4.96
N ILE A 209 -10.81 34.72 5.90
CA ILE A 209 -12.12 35.39 5.94
C ILE A 209 -12.32 36.22 4.68
N GLN A 210 -11.34 37.05 4.31
CA GLN A 210 -11.44 37.91 3.14
C GLN A 210 -11.62 37.09 1.85
N LYS A 211 -10.79 36.06 1.64
CA LYS A 211 -10.92 35.13 0.52
C LYS A 211 -12.29 34.44 0.47
N THR A 212 -12.86 34.11 1.63
CA THR A 212 -14.19 33.49 1.71
C THR A 212 -15.30 34.48 1.34
N LYS A 213 -15.17 35.77 1.72
CA LYS A 213 -16.13 36.83 1.33
C LYS A 213 -16.08 37.13 -0.17
N GLU A 214 -14.89 37.07 -0.76
CA GLU A 214 -14.66 37.31 -2.20
C GLU A 214 -14.96 36.08 -3.07
N ALA A 215 -15.21 34.92 -2.46
CA ALA A 215 -15.42 33.66 -3.17
C ALA A 215 -16.66 33.72 -4.08
N GLN A 216 -16.45 33.43 -5.36
CA GLN A 216 -17.52 33.43 -6.35
C GLN A 216 -18.27 32.10 -6.39
N ILE A 217 -19.59 32.18 -6.59
CA ILE A 217 -20.44 31.01 -6.84
C ILE A 217 -20.24 30.56 -8.29
N LYS A 218 -19.67 29.38 -8.49
CA LYS A 218 -19.34 28.86 -9.83
C LYS A 218 -19.45 27.34 -9.90
N ILE A 219 -19.67 26.82 -11.09
CA ILE A 219 -19.55 25.38 -11.34
C ILE A 219 -18.07 25.03 -11.30
N ILE A 220 -17.70 24.09 -10.44
CA ILE A 220 -16.36 23.52 -10.38
C ILE A 220 -16.40 22.24 -11.19
N GLN A 221 -15.62 22.18 -12.28
CA GLN A 221 -15.61 21.06 -13.20
C GLN A 221 -14.20 20.54 -13.41
N VAL A 222 -14.06 19.23 -13.32
CA VAL A 222 -12.86 18.48 -13.71
C VAL A 222 -13.20 17.64 -14.92
N ILE A 223 -12.35 17.68 -15.95
CA ILE A 223 -12.50 16.84 -17.15
C ILE A 223 -11.30 15.91 -17.20
N LEU A 224 -11.58 14.60 -17.22
CA LEU A 224 -10.59 13.56 -17.41
C LEU A 224 -10.64 13.08 -18.87
N PRO A 225 -9.77 13.58 -19.75
CA PRO A 225 -9.78 13.18 -21.15
C PRO A 225 -9.43 11.69 -21.27
N GLU A 226 -10.15 10.95 -22.13
CA GLU A 226 -9.91 9.52 -22.39
C GLU A 226 -9.94 8.63 -21.13
N PHE A 227 -10.74 9.00 -20.13
CA PHE A 227 -10.82 8.22 -18.90
C PHE A 227 -11.61 6.94 -19.09
N GLU A 228 -12.75 7.00 -19.76
CA GLU A 228 -13.67 5.87 -19.91
C GLU A 228 -13.88 5.53 -21.39
N ARG A 229 -14.46 4.37 -21.64
CA ARG A 229 -14.85 3.94 -22.99
C ARG A 229 -16.36 4.02 -23.17
N THR A 230 -16.79 4.30 -24.40
CA THR A 230 -18.19 4.11 -24.81
C THR A 230 -18.51 2.63 -24.92
N ASN A 231 -19.79 2.30 -25.09
CA ASN A 231 -20.24 0.93 -25.37
C ASN A 231 -19.69 0.37 -26.70
N PHE A 232 -19.12 1.23 -27.56
CA PHE A 232 -18.42 0.86 -28.79
C PHE A 232 -16.89 0.79 -28.63
N GLY A 233 -16.37 0.91 -27.41
CA GLY A 233 -14.95 0.80 -27.10
C GLY A 233 -14.10 2.07 -27.36
N THR A 234 -14.72 3.15 -27.85
CA THR A 234 -14.03 4.43 -28.12
C THR A 234 -13.75 5.18 -26.82
N LEU A 235 -12.55 5.76 -26.70
CA LEU A 235 -12.19 6.56 -25.52
C LEU A 235 -13.01 7.86 -25.49
N LYS A 236 -13.52 8.19 -24.31
CA LYS A 236 -14.33 9.38 -24.05
C LYS A 236 -13.87 10.05 -22.75
N ALA A 237 -14.11 11.35 -22.64
CA ALA A 237 -13.80 12.08 -21.43
C ALA A 237 -14.85 11.81 -20.33
N ARG A 238 -14.39 11.67 -19.09
CA ARG A 238 -15.25 11.70 -17.90
C ARG A 238 -15.30 13.12 -17.37
N VAL A 239 -16.49 13.61 -17.07
CA VAL A 239 -16.70 14.96 -16.50
C VAL A 239 -17.17 14.79 -15.07
N ASP A 240 -16.56 15.53 -14.15
CA ASP A 240 -16.90 15.58 -12.73
C ASP A 240 -17.27 17.01 -12.33
N ARG A 241 -18.38 17.17 -11.61
CA ARG A 241 -18.79 18.46 -11.03
C ARG A 241 -19.12 18.36 -9.55
N CYS A 242 -18.70 17.29 -8.86
CA CYS A 242 -19.12 16.98 -7.50
C CYS A 242 -18.71 18.08 -6.50
N GLN A 243 -17.53 18.67 -6.70
CA GLN A 243 -17.01 19.79 -5.91
C GLN A 243 -17.86 21.06 -6.01
N THR A 244 -18.79 21.14 -6.95
CA THR A 244 -19.77 22.24 -7.03
C THR A 244 -20.69 22.27 -5.80
N CYS A 245 -20.98 21.12 -5.18
CA CYS A 245 -21.77 21.05 -3.94
C CYS A 245 -20.92 20.59 -2.73
N HIS A 246 -19.94 19.72 -2.94
CA HIS A 246 -19.04 19.19 -1.90
C HIS A 246 -17.79 20.04 -1.75
N LEU A 247 -17.91 21.27 -1.22
CA LEU A 247 -16.80 22.24 -1.15
C LEU A 247 -15.82 22.02 0.02
N GLY A 248 -16.26 21.36 1.10
CA GLY A 248 -15.44 21.20 2.31
C GLY A 248 -14.50 20.00 2.31
N TRP A 249 -14.41 19.27 1.19
CA TRP A 249 -13.73 17.98 1.09
C TRP A 249 -12.26 18.00 1.53
N ASN A 250 -11.55 19.12 1.41
CA ASN A 250 -10.14 19.28 1.81
C ASN A 250 -9.90 20.23 2.99
N ASP A 251 -10.94 20.83 3.57
CA ASP A 251 -10.79 21.86 4.60
C ASP A 251 -10.93 21.21 5.99
N PRO A 252 -9.86 21.11 6.82
CA PRO A 252 -9.94 20.49 8.14
C PRO A 252 -10.95 21.16 9.09
N LEU A 253 -11.37 22.40 8.80
CA LEU A 253 -12.43 23.05 9.59
C LEU A 253 -13.80 22.35 9.51
N PHE A 254 -13.96 21.44 8.56
CA PHE A 254 -15.23 20.80 8.24
C PHE A 254 -15.28 19.30 8.58
N GLU A 255 -14.37 18.80 9.42
CA GLU A 255 -14.35 17.37 9.81
C GLU A 255 -15.65 16.92 10.48
N ASP A 256 -16.27 17.81 11.26
CA ASP A 256 -17.56 17.58 11.95
C ASP A 256 -18.77 18.21 11.23
N ALA A 257 -18.58 18.75 10.02
CA ALA A 257 -19.68 19.36 9.29
C ALA A 257 -20.68 18.31 8.78
N PRO A 258 -21.97 18.68 8.63
CA PRO A 258 -22.96 17.81 8.00
C PRO A 258 -22.63 17.62 6.51
N GLN A 259 -23.07 16.49 5.94
CA GLN A 259 -23.05 16.30 4.49
C GLN A 259 -23.92 17.37 3.80
N PRO A 260 -23.50 17.92 2.64
CA PRO A 260 -22.35 17.52 1.81
C PRO A 260 -21.03 18.24 2.12
N PHE A 261 -20.97 19.06 3.18
CA PHE A 261 -19.82 19.96 3.43
C PHE A 261 -18.68 19.32 4.21
N ARG A 262 -18.79 18.05 4.55
CA ARG A 262 -17.83 17.35 5.40
C ARG A 262 -16.49 17.14 4.70
N THR A 263 -15.41 17.25 5.46
CA THR A 263 -14.05 16.89 5.02
C THR A 263 -13.96 15.40 4.68
N HIS A 264 -13.15 15.07 3.68
CA HIS A 264 -12.90 13.70 3.30
C HIS A 264 -12.21 12.94 4.45
N PRO A 265 -12.65 11.71 4.80
CA PRO A 265 -12.12 10.98 5.96
C PRO A 265 -10.66 10.52 5.79
N ASN A 266 -10.10 10.61 4.58
CA ASN A 266 -8.74 10.18 4.29
C ASN A 266 -8.04 11.21 3.39
N LEU A 267 -7.40 12.21 3.99
CA LEU A 267 -6.68 13.27 3.27
C LEU A 267 -5.35 12.76 2.68
N GLU A 268 -4.71 11.76 3.29
CA GLU A 268 -3.48 11.14 2.78
C GLU A 268 -3.71 10.50 1.39
N LEU A 269 -4.85 9.82 1.21
CA LEU A 269 -5.24 9.26 -0.09
C LEU A 269 -5.38 10.35 -1.15
N LEU A 270 -5.95 11.51 -0.79
CA LEU A 270 -6.18 12.62 -1.72
C LEU A 270 -4.87 13.34 -2.11
N GLN A 271 -3.81 13.22 -1.32
CA GLN A 271 -2.47 13.66 -1.76
C GLN A 271 -1.95 12.82 -2.93
N LYS A 272 -2.41 11.56 -3.06
CA LYS A 272 -2.10 10.69 -4.21
C LYS A 272 -3.12 10.83 -5.34
N HIS A 273 -4.38 11.12 -5.01
CA HIS A 273 -5.48 11.28 -5.96
C HIS A 273 -6.16 12.63 -5.75
N ASN A 274 -5.53 13.73 -6.20
CA ASN A 274 -6.05 15.08 -5.96
C ASN A 274 -7.39 15.30 -6.70
N PRO A 275 -8.52 15.47 -6.00
CA PRO A 275 -9.82 15.70 -6.64
C PRO A 275 -9.89 16.96 -7.51
N GLU A 276 -9.04 17.97 -7.30
CA GLU A 276 -9.01 19.18 -8.15
C GLU A 276 -8.58 18.88 -9.58
N THR A 277 -7.79 17.83 -9.79
CA THR A 277 -7.32 17.40 -11.11
C THR A 277 -7.89 16.05 -11.53
N PHE A 278 -8.23 15.20 -10.57
CA PHE A 278 -8.72 13.84 -10.79
C PHE A 278 -10.25 13.71 -10.67
N GLY A 279 -10.95 14.64 -10.02
CA GLY A 279 -12.38 14.53 -9.76
C GLY A 279 -12.74 13.47 -8.70
N CYS A 280 -14.04 13.33 -8.41
CA CYS A 280 -14.56 12.41 -7.39
C CYS A 280 -15.19 11.14 -8.00
N THR A 281 -15.78 11.26 -9.18
CA THR A 281 -16.49 10.19 -9.91
C THR A 281 -15.63 8.99 -10.30
N PRO A 282 -14.29 9.08 -10.51
CA PRO A 282 -13.46 7.89 -10.65
C PRO A 282 -13.56 6.92 -9.47
N CYS A 283 -13.62 7.43 -8.24
CA CYS A 283 -13.68 6.62 -7.03
C CYS A 283 -15.14 6.32 -6.62
N HIS A 284 -16.02 7.32 -6.70
CA HIS A 284 -17.37 7.23 -6.14
C HIS A 284 -18.46 6.86 -7.15
N ARG A 285 -18.19 6.94 -8.46
CA ARG A 285 -19.20 6.90 -9.54
C ARG A 285 -20.18 8.07 -9.48
N GLY A 286 -21.34 7.96 -10.10
CA GLY A 286 -22.33 9.03 -10.25
C GLY A 286 -22.34 9.65 -11.65
N GLN A 287 -23.33 10.51 -11.88
CA GLN A 287 -23.49 11.28 -13.11
C GLN A 287 -22.77 12.63 -12.99
N GLY A 288 -21.45 12.59 -13.14
CA GLY A 288 -20.60 13.76 -12.90
C GLY A 288 -20.96 15.08 -13.62
N PRO A 289 -21.54 15.09 -14.85
CA PRO A 289 -22.04 16.31 -15.47
C PRO A 289 -23.27 16.94 -14.80
N ALA A 290 -24.05 16.19 -14.02
CA ALA A 290 -25.28 16.69 -13.44
C ALA A 290 -25.00 17.62 -12.24
N LEU A 291 -25.91 18.56 -12.01
CA LEU A 291 -25.79 19.62 -10.98
C LEU A 291 -26.94 19.61 -9.97
N THR A 292 -27.75 18.55 -9.99
CA THR A 292 -28.85 18.32 -9.07
C THR A 292 -28.59 16.99 -8.37
N GLU A 293 -28.73 16.96 -7.05
CA GLU A 293 -28.35 15.83 -6.19
C GLU A 293 -28.80 14.47 -6.74
N GLY A 294 -30.09 14.27 -6.97
CA GLY A 294 -30.62 12.98 -7.43
C GLY A 294 -30.15 12.54 -8.81
N TYR A 295 -29.82 13.46 -9.73
CA TYR A 295 -29.23 13.10 -11.02
C TYR A 295 -27.73 12.88 -10.87
N ALA A 296 -27.01 13.78 -10.19
CA ALA A 296 -25.57 13.66 -9.92
C ALA A 296 -25.22 12.35 -9.20
N HIS A 297 -26.07 11.89 -8.30
CA HIS A 297 -25.91 10.60 -7.63
C HIS A 297 -26.36 9.41 -8.50
N GLY A 298 -27.17 9.64 -9.53
CA GLY A 298 -27.75 8.61 -10.41
C GLY A 298 -29.08 8.03 -9.90
N ASP A 299 -29.57 8.45 -8.74
CA ASP A 299 -30.77 7.89 -8.10
C ASP A 299 -32.07 8.21 -8.86
N LYS A 300 -32.12 9.37 -9.53
CA LYS A 300 -33.30 9.83 -10.30
C LYS A 300 -33.27 9.42 -11.77
N ASP A 301 -32.11 9.00 -12.27
CA ASP A 301 -31.95 8.57 -13.66
C ASP A 301 -31.92 7.05 -13.72
N LYS A 302 -33.09 6.45 -13.98
CA LYS A 302 -33.25 5.00 -14.08
C LYS A 302 -32.43 4.37 -15.21
N HIS A 303 -31.93 5.18 -16.15
CA HIS A 303 -31.11 4.73 -17.26
C HIS A 303 -29.61 5.00 -17.04
N TRP A 304 -29.25 5.64 -15.93
CA TRP A 304 -27.85 5.88 -15.60
C TRP A 304 -27.18 4.60 -15.09
N GLU A 305 -26.21 4.10 -15.84
CA GLU A 305 -25.55 2.82 -15.60
C GLU A 305 -24.67 2.80 -14.32
N TRP A 306 -24.23 3.98 -13.87
CA TRP A 306 -23.20 4.13 -12.84
C TRP A 306 -23.62 5.06 -11.71
N PRO A 307 -24.68 4.75 -10.94
CA PRO A 307 -25.01 5.52 -9.75
C PRO A 307 -23.85 5.48 -8.75
N ILE A 308 -23.85 6.44 -7.81
CA ILE A 308 -22.86 6.49 -6.74
C ILE A 308 -22.86 5.16 -5.98
N LEU A 309 -21.67 4.67 -5.71
CA LEU A 309 -21.49 3.46 -4.90
C LEU A 309 -22.02 3.70 -3.49
N LYS A 310 -22.81 2.76 -2.97
CA LYS A 310 -23.15 2.73 -1.54
C LYS A 310 -21.86 2.75 -0.72
N LYS A 311 -21.90 3.40 0.45
CA LYS A 311 -20.73 3.68 1.27
C LYS A 311 -19.85 2.46 1.49
N GLU A 312 -20.46 1.30 1.73
CA GLU A 312 -19.77 0.03 1.97
C GLU A 312 -19.05 -0.57 0.76
N TYR A 313 -19.32 -0.10 -0.46
CA TYR A 313 -18.77 -0.62 -1.72
C TYR A 313 -17.93 0.41 -2.49
N ILE A 314 -17.65 1.59 -1.92
CA ILE A 314 -16.88 2.67 -2.58
C ILE A 314 -15.51 2.17 -3.07
N GLU A 315 -14.87 1.28 -2.32
CA GLU A 315 -13.58 0.70 -2.69
C GLU A 315 -13.59 -0.04 -4.05
N ALA A 316 -14.77 -0.41 -4.58
CA ALA A 316 -14.89 -0.97 -5.93
C ALA A 316 -14.30 -0.03 -7.00
N GLY A 317 -14.36 1.28 -6.80
CA GLY A 317 -13.77 2.26 -7.73
C GLY A 317 -12.24 2.19 -7.80
N CYS A 318 -11.56 1.74 -6.75
CA CYS A 318 -10.10 1.61 -6.75
C CYS A 318 -9.62 0.59 -7.79
N ASN A 319 -10.40 -0.48 -8.01
CA ASN A 319 -10.03 -1.55 -8.93
C ASN A 319 -10.06 -1.12 -10.41
N ASP A 320 -10.78 -0.03 -10.74
CA ASP A 320 -10.86 0.50 -12.10
C ASP A 320 -9.45 0.84 -12.65
N CYS A 321 -8.56 1.36 -11.79
CA CYS A 321 -7.16 1.67 -12.12
C CYS A 321 -6.14 0.68 -11.52
N HIS A 322 -6.47 0.05 -10.39
CA HIS A 322 -5.57 -0.83 -9.63
C HIS A 322 -5.89 -2.33 -9.77
N PHE A 323 -6.47 -2.76 -10.91
CA PHE A 323 -6.92 -4.15 -11.08
C PHE A 323 -5.82 -5.19 -10.87
N ASN A 324 -4.59 -4.89 -11.30
CA ASN A 324 -3.44 -5.79 -11.19
C ASN A 324 -2.80 -5.85 -9.79
N GLU A 325 -3.07 -4.89 -8.90
CA GLU A 325 -2.46 -4.85 -7.55
C GLU A 325 -3.27 -5.71 -6.58
N ILE A 326 -2.64 -6.69 -5.95
CA ILE A 326 -3.36 -7.58 -5.02
C ILE A 326 -3.64 -6.91 -3.68
N ASN A 327 -2.72 -6.05 -3.22
CA ASN A 327 -2.82 -5.36 -1.93
C ASN A 327 -2.90 -3.84 -2.13
N LEU A 328 -3.93 -3.23 -1.54
CA LEU A 328 -4.19 -1.79 -1.56
C LEU A 328 -4.36 -1.24 -0.13
N LYS A 329 -3.41 -0.42 0.33
CA LYS A 329 -3.37 0.18 1.68
C LYS A 329 -4.69 0.85 2.07
N TRP A 330 -5.29 1.62 1.16
CA TRP A 330 -6.52 2.38 1.42
C TRP A 330 -7.80 1.69 0.92
N ALA A 331 -7.73 0.43 0.49
CA ALA A 331 -8.87 -0.36 0.07
C ALA A 331 -8.83 -1.79 0.66
N PRO A 332 -8.95 -1.91 2.00
CA PRO A 332 -8.85 -3.20 2.70
C PRO A 332 -10.00 -4.16 2.38
N THR A 333 -11.22 -3.66 2.15
CA THR A 333 -12.38 -4.49 1.77
C THR A 333 -12.19 -5.07 0.37
N LEU A 334 -11.70 -4.28 -0.58
CA LEU A 334 -11.37 -4.74 -1.93
C LEU A 334 -10.22 -5.75 -1.90
N THR A 335 -9.17 -5.46 -1.13
CA THR A 335 -8.02 -6.37 -0.93
C THR A 335 -8.48 -7.71 -0.38
N MET A 336 -9.33 -7.71 0.66
CA MET A 336 -9.97 -8.91 1.20
C MET A 336 -10.75 -9.68 0.14
N GLY A 337 -11.53 -8.97 -0.70
CA GLY A 337 -12.27 -9.58 -1.81
C GLY A 337 -11.35 -10.29 -2.80
N LYS A 338 -10.20 -9.69 -3.15
CA LYS A 338 -9.20 -10.31 -4.04
C LYS A 338 -8.63 -11.58 -3.44
N HIS A 339 -8.30 -11.57 -2.15
CA HIS A 339 -7.79 -12.75 -1.45
C HIS A 339 -8.83 -13.88 -1.41
N ILE A 340 -10.08 -13.59 -1.03
CA ILE A 340 -11.16 -14.60 -0.98
C ILE A 340 -11.39 -15.21 -2.35
N LEU A 341 -11.37 -14.41 -3.42
CA LEU A 341 -11.52 -14.89 -4.80
C LEU A 341 -10.43 -15.90 -5.16
N ILE A 342 -9.18 -15.59 -4.82
CA ILE A 342 -8.01 -16.45 -5.06
C ILE A 342 -8.12 -17.73 -4.23
N GLU A 343 -8.41 -17.61 -2.93
CA GLU A 343 -8.48 -18.73 -1.99
C GLU A 343 -9.64 -19.69 -2.29
N SER A 344 -10.77 -19.16 -2.76
CA SER A 344 -11.96 -19.92 -3.12
C SER A 344 -11.87 -20.53 -4.53
N GLY A 345 -10.88 -20.12 -5.33
CA GLY A 345 -10.67 -20.66 -6.67
C GLY A 345 -11.79 -20.33 -7.66
N CYS A 346 -12.42 -19.15 -7.54
CA CYS A 346 -13.57 -18.78 -8.39
C CYS A 346 -13.22 -18.83 -9.89
N TYR A 347 -11.96 -18.53 -10.23
CA TYR A 347 -11.40 -18.58 -11.57
C TYR A 347 -11.32 -19.99 -12.16
N GLY A 348 -11.48 -21.05 -11.37
CA GLY A 348 -11.53 -22.43 -11.86
C GLY A 348 -12.83 -22.72 -12.63
N CYS A 349 -13.94 -22.08 -12.24
CA CYS A 349 -15.23 -22.22 -12.91
C CYS A 349 -15.60 -21.01 -13.77
N HIS A 350 -15.22 -19.80 -13.36
CA HIS A 350 -15.55 -18.54 -14.04
C HIS A 350 -14.38 -18.00 -14.86
N GLY A 351 -14.68 -17.39 -16.01
CA GLY A 351 -13.73 -16.50 -16.70
C GLY A 351 -13.56 -15.20 -15.92
N ILE A 352 -12.34 -14.88 -15.50
CA ILE A 352 -12.03 -13.66 -14.73
C ILE A 352 -10.68 -13.11 -15.20
N ASP A 353 -10.72 -11.98 -15.92
CA ASP A 353 -9.52 -11.30 -16.44
C ASP A 353 -8.52 -11.02 -15.31
N GLY A 354 -7.25 -11.36 -15.55
CA GLY A 354 -6.17 -11.24 -14.56
C GLY A 354 -6.05 -12.40 -13.55
N TYR A 355 -7.02 -13.32 -13.51
CA TYR A 355 -7.01 -14.48 -12.60
C TYR A 355 -7.02 -15.84 -13.31
N ASN A 356 -7.21 -15.87 -14.63
CA ASN A 356 -7.35 -17.11 -15.39
C ASN A 356 -6.12 -18.04 -15.31
N ASP A 357 -4.93 -17.48 -15.10
CA ASP A 357 -3.65 -18.23 -15.05
C ASP A 357 -3.25 -18.66 -13.64
N PHE A 358 -4.10 -18.43 -12.63
CA PHE A 358 -3.79 -18.87 -11.27
C PHE A 358 -3.80 -20.40 -11.18
N PRO A 359 -2.88 -21.00 -10.38
CA PRO A 359 -2.85 -22.44 -10.18
C PRO A 359 -4.12 -22.93 -9.50
N LYS A 360 -4.47 -24.20 -9.71
CA LYS A 360 -5.61 -24.83 -9.06
C LYS A 360 -5.48 -24.81 -7.53
N VAL A 361 -6.57 -24.48 -6.84
CA VAL A 361 -6.60 -24.34 -5.38
C VAL A 361 -6.66 -25.68 -4.63
N ALA A 362 -7.13 -26.74 -5.28
CA ALA A 362 -7.38 -28.03 -4.65
C ALA A 362 -6.39 -29.10 -5.13
N PRO A 363 -6.09 -30.13 -4.30
CA PRO A 363 -5.11 -31.14 -4.64
C PRO A 363 -5.60 -32.05 -5.77
N SER A 364 -4.66 -32.74 -6.42
CA SER A 364 -4.99 -33.84 -7.32
C SER A 364 -5.79 -34.94 -6.62
N LEU A 365 -6.78 -35.48 -7.31
CA LEU A 365 -7.61 -36.60 -6.85
C LEU A 365 -7.16 -37.95 -7.45
N ASN A 366 -6.12 -37.96 -8.28
CA ASN A 366 -5.66 -39.16 -8.98
C ASN A 366 -5.08 -40.23 -8.03
N ASN A 367 -4.58 -39.82 -6.87
CA ASN A 367 -3.92 -40.71 -5.91
C ASN A 367 -4.70 -40.80 -4.59
N LEU A 368 -6.03 -40.66 -4.65
CA LEU A 368 -6.86 -40.51 -3.45
C LEU A 368 -6.88 -41.79 -2.61
N LEU A 369 -6.97 -42.97 -3.24
CA LEU A 369 -7.00 -44.26 -2.56
C LEU A 369 -5.70 -44.67 -1.85
N VAL A 370 -4.60 -43.96 -2.11
CA VAL A 370 -3.34 -44.17 -1.36
C VAL A 370 -3.50 -43.79 0.11
N LYS A 371 -4.37 -42.80 0.41
CA LYS A 371 -4.51 -42.27 1.76
C LYS A 371 -5.86 -42.54 2.42
N THR A 372 -6.96 -42.56 1.66
CA THR A 372 -8.33 -42.61 2.22
C THR A 372 -9.17 -43.74 1.63
N THR A 373 -10.30 -44.04 2.26
CA THR A 373 -11.23 -45.10 1.85
C THR A 373 -12.37 -44.57 0.94
N PRO A 374 -13.01 -45.45 0.12
CA PRO A 374 -14.18 -45.08 -0.68
C PRO A 374 -15.33 -44.48 0.15
N GLY A 375 -15.64 -45.07 1.31
CA GLY A 375 -16.70 -44.57 2.18
C GLY A 375 -16.45 -43.16 2.70
N TRP A 376 -15.19 -42.80 2.98
CA TRP A 376 -14.83 -41.43 3.34
C TRP A 376 -15.04 -40.46 2.17
N ILE A 377 -14.64 -40.83 0.95
CA ILE A 377 -14.81 -40.01 -0.26
C ILE A 377 -16.30 -39.70 -0.47
N TYR A 378 -17.14 -40.72 -0.40
CA TYR A 378 -18.59 -40.59 -0.53
C TYR A 378 -19.20 -39.61 0.47
N ARG A 379 -18.89 -39.77 1.77
CA ARG A 379 -19.41 -38.87 2.81
C ARG A 379 -18.88 -37.45 2.67
N TRP A 380 -17.61 -37.29 2.31
CA TRP A 380 -17.02 -35.98 2.04
C TRP A 380 -17.70 -35.26 0.88
N LEU A 381 -18.07 -35.96 -0.19
CA LEU A 381 -18.80 -35.38 -1.32
C LEU A 381 -20.22 -34.94 -0.96
N LEU A 382 -20.90 -35.69 -0.08
CA LEU A 382 -22.26 -35.37 0.35
C LEU A 382 -22.34 -34.13 1.23
N SER A 383 -21.47 -34.03 2.24
CA SER A 383 -21.48 -32.91 3.17
C SER A 383 -20.08 -32.65 3.74
N PRO A 384 -19.22 -31.92 3.00
CA PRO A 384 -17.87 -31.61 3.46
C PRO A 384 -17.85 -30.94 4.85
N ARG A 385 -18.89 -30.13 5.13
CA ARG A 385 -19.01 -29.36 6.37
C ARG A 385 -19.43 -30.17 7.59
N GLU A 386 -20.12 -31.29 7.41
CA GLU A 386 -20.39 -32.23 8.51
C GLU A 386 -19.08 -32.82 9.04
N TYR A 387 -18.16 -33.12 8.12
CA TYR A 387 -16.82 -33.57 8.48
C TYR A 387 -15.99 -32.40 9.02
N LEU A 388 -15.83 -31.31 8.29
CA LEU A 388 -15.08 -30.11 8.70
C LEU A 388 -15.92 -28.84 8.53
N PRO A 389 -16.46 -28.23 9.60
CA PRO A 389 -17.35 -27.06 9.50
C PRO A 389 -16.77 -25.88 8.70
N HIS A 390 -15.45 -25.70 8.76
CA HIS A 390 -14.71 -24.63 8.06
C HIS A 390 -13.95 -25.13 6.81
N GLY A 391 -14.19 -26.37 6.37
CA GLY A 391 -13.53 -26.95 5.19
C GLY A 391 -13.75 -26.11 3.93
N ARG A 392 -12.70 -25.94 3.11
CA ARG A 392 -12.74 -25.09 1.90
C ARG A 392 -13.52 -25.66 0.73
N MET A 393 -13.65 -26.98 0.64
CA MET A 393 -14.47 -27.60 -0.42
C MET A 393 -15.93 -27.16 -0.24
N PRO A 394 -16.52 -26.49 -1.25
CA PRO A 394 -17.90 -26.04 -1.13
C PRO A 394 -18.85 -27.23 -1.25
N ASP A 395 -20.07 -27.04 -0.77
CA ASP A 395 -21.11 -28.06 -0.83
C ASP A 395 -21.77 -28.04 -2.23
N PHE A 396 -21.52 -29.08 -3.03
CA PHE A 396 -22.10 -29.22 -4.37
C PHE A 396 -23.56 -29.68 -4.36
N LYS A 397 -24.19 -29.85 -3.18
CA LYS A 397 -25.58 -30.28 -3.02
C LYS A 397 -25.88 -31.52 -3.86
N LEU A 398 -24.97 -32.49 -3.81
CA LEU A 398 -25.07 -33.74 -4.54
C LEU A 398 -26.10 -34.64 -3.87
N THR A 399 -26.86 -35.35 -4.68
CA THR A 399 -27.69 -36.46 -4.21
C THR A 399 -26.81 -37.66 -3.79
N PRO A 400 -27.32 -38.57 -2.93
CA PRO A 400 -26.66 -39.84 -2.63
C PRO A 400 -26.18 -40.59 -3.87
N GLU A 401 -26.99 -40.65 -4.92
CA GLU A 401 -26.69 -41.37 -6.15
C GLU A 401 -25.57 -40.69 -6.95
N GLU A 402 -25.59 -39.35 -7.03
CA GLU A 402 -24.52 -38.58 -7.68
C GLU A 402 -23.18 -38.70 -6.94
N ALA A 403 -23.21 -38.60 -5.60
CA ALA A 403 -22.01 -38.74 -4.78
C ALA A 403 -21.42 -40.16 -4.89
N GLU A 404 -22.27 -41.18 -4.95
CA GLU A 404 -21.85 -42.56 -5.18
C GLU A 404 -21.17 -42.71 -6.56
N ALA A 405 -21.81 -42.23 -7.62
CA ALA A 405 -21.26 -42.30 -8.98
C ALA A 405 -19.91 -41.57 -9.11
N ILE A 406 -19.79 -40.37 -8.54
CA ILE A 406 -18.51 -39.64 -8.51
C ILE A 406 -17.45 -40.43 -7.73
N THR A 407 -17.83 -41.03 -6.59
CA THR A 407 -16.94 -41.89 -5.80
C THR A 407 -16.47 -43.09 -6.61
N ALA A 408 -17.37 -43.77 -7.35
CA ALA A 408 -17.05 -44.89 -8.23
C ALA A 408 -15.95 -44.52 -9.23
N TYR A 409 -16.05 -43.35 -9.86
CA TYR A 409 -15.03 -42.87 -10.78
C TYR A 409 -13.68 -42.58 -10.09
N LEU A 410 -13.70 -41.90 -8.95
CA LEU A 410 -12.49 -41.60 -8.18
C LEU A 410 -11.79 -42.87 -7.67
N VAL A 411 -12.57 -43.89 -7.31
CA VAL A 411 -12.07 -45.22 -6.96
C VAL A 411 -11.38 -45.85 -8.16
N LYS A 412 -12.05 -45.87 -9.33
CA LYS A 412 -11.51 -46.45 -10.57
C LYS A 412 -10.15 -45.84 -10.92
N ILE A 413 -10.03 -44.51 -10.96
CA ILE A 413 -8.75 -43.87 -11.33
C ILE A 413 -7.69 -43.98 -10.23
N GLY A 414 -8.10 -44.17 -8.98
CA GLY A 414 -7.21 -44.30 -7.83
C GLY A 414 -6.68 -45.71 -7.57
N GLN A 415 -7.33 -46.76 -8.08
CA GLN A 415 -6.96 -48.15 -7.84
C GLN A 415 -5.56 -48.48 -8.37
N ASP A 416 -5.23 -48.04 -9.59
CA ASP A 416 -3.91 -48.24 -10.18
C ASP A 416 -2.83 -47.53 -9.37
N SER A 417 -3.10 -46.30 -8.94
CA SER A 417 -2.18 -45.53 -8.11
C SER A 417 -1.96 -46.19 -6.75
N MET A 418 -3.02 -46.71 -6.12
CA MET A 418 -2.92 -47.42 -4.83
C MET A 418 -2.07 -48.69 -4.94
N ARG A 419 -2.24 -49.49 -6.01
CA ARG A 419 -1.50 -50.75 -6.21
C ARG A 419 0.00 -50.52 -6.44
N ASN A 420 0.34 -49.43 -7.14
CA ASN A 420 1.70 -49.15 -7.56
C ASN A 420 2.41 -48.10 -6.68
N TRP A 421 1.76 -47.60 -5.62
CA TRP A 421 2.35 -46.57 -4.76
C TRP A 421 3.53 -47.13 -3.95
N GLN A 422 4.71 -46.54 -4.15
CA GLN A 422 5.90 -46.85 -3.36
C GLN A 422 6.12 -45.76 -2.32
N TYR A 423 5.98 -46.10 -1.04
CA TYR A 423 6.34 -45.18 0.06
C TYR A 423 7.85 -44.99 0.12
N GLN A 424 8.31 -43.74 0.28
CA GLN A 424 9.74 -43.45 0.46
C GLN A 424 10.21 -43.80 1.86
N PHE A 425 9.34 -43.58 2.86
CA PHE A 425 9.64 -43.79 4.26
C PHE A 425 8.66 -44.81 4.87
N LYS A 426 9.19 -45.83 5.54
CA LYS A 426 8.38 -46.86 6.21
C LYS A 426 8.09 -46.47 7.66
N TYR A 427 6.82 -46.52 8.06
CA TYR A 427 6.41 -46.27 9.44
C TYR A 427 6.68 -47.51 10.29
N GLN A 428 7.48 -47.35 11.35
CA GLN A 428 7.88 -48.45 12.25
C GLN A 428 7.03 -48.52 13.54
N GLY A 429 6.12 -47.57 13.76
CA GLY A 429 5.40 -47.46 15.03
C GLY A 429 6.23 -46.80 16.14
N GLY A 430 5.84 -47.04 17.40
CA GLY A 430 6.62 -46.60 18.57
C GLY A 430 6.53 -45.10 18.92
N GLY A 431 5.57 -44.37 18.36
CA GLY A 431 5.33 -42.97 18.70
C GLY A 431 4.60 -42.78 20.03
N ASN A 432 4.94 -41.73 20.77
CA ASN A 432 4.24 -41.29 21.98
C ASN A 432 3.23 -40.17 21.64
N PRO A 433 1.91 -40.38 21.82
CA PRO A 433 0.89 -39.39 21.46
C PRO A 433 0.93 -38.10 22.31
N ALA A 434 1.36 -38.17 23.57
CA ALA A 434 1.50 -36.97 24.41
C ALA A 434 2.63 -36.06 23.90
N ARG A 435 3.77 -36.66 23.52
CA ARG A 435 4.88 -35.94 22.88
C ARG A 435 4.50 -35.44 21.48
N GLY A 436 3.74 -36.22 20.73
CA GLY A 436 3.20 -35.83 19.43
C GLY A 436 2.34 -34.58 19.50
N LYS A 437 1.49 -34.47 20.54
CA LYS A 437 0.70 -33.27 20.81
C LYS A 437 1.58 -32.05 21.07
N GLU A 438 2.58 -32.17 21.96
CA GLU A 438 3.51 -31.07 22.24
C GLU A 438 4.23 -30.61 20.96
N LEU A 439 4.66 -31.54 20.11
CA LEU A 439 5.31 -31.22 18.84
C LEU A 439 4.39 -30.46 17.90
N VAL A 440 3.14 -30.91 17.72
CA VAL A 440 2.15 -30.21 16.87
C VAL A 440 1.96 -28.76 17.33
N GLU A 441 1.90 -28.53 18.65
CA GLU A 441 1.70 -27.20 19.24
C GLU A 441 2.91 -26.28 19.09
N ASN A 442 4.14 -26.81 19.13
CA ASN A 442 5.34 -25.99 19.27
C ASN A 442 6.23 -25.90 18.02
N ILE A 443 6.17 -26.88 17.11
CA ILE A 443 7.12 -26.96 15.98
C ILE A 443 6.69 -26.10 14.78
N GLY A 444 5.41 -25.70 14.74
CA GLY A 444 4.82 -24.84 13.71
C GLY A 444 3.67 -25.43 12.91
N CYS A 445 3.16 -26.62 13.27
CA CYS A 445 1.96 -27.17 12.63
C CYS A 445 0.76 -26.24 12.80
N LEU A 446 0.60 -25.67 14.00
CA LEU A 446 -0.40 -24.63 14.29
C LEU A 446 -0.09 -23.28 13.63
N GLY A 447 0.93 -23.17 12.77
CA GLY A 447 1.07 -22.03 11.87
C GLY A 447 0.21 -22.15 10.61
N CYS A 448 -0.35 -23.33 10.32
CA CYS A 448 -1.21 -23.54 9.15
C CYS A 448 -2.44 -24.41 9.45
N HIS A 449 -2.34 -25.33 10.42
CA HIS A 449 -3.38 -26.31 10.73
C HIS A 449 -4.12 -25.93 12.01
N ALA A 450 -5.45 -26.05 11.98
CA ALA A 450 -6.28 -26.04 13.19
C ALA A 450 -6.41 -27.46 13.77
N VAL A 451 -6.43 -27.56 15.10
CA VAL A 451 -6.60 -28.83 15.84
C VAL A 451 -7.46 -28.59 17.09
N GLY A 452 -8.55 -29.36 17.24
CA GLY A 452 -9.40 -29.31 18.44
C GLY A 452 -10.13 -27.97 18.61
N ASP A 453 -10.24 -27.51 19.86
CA ASP A 453 -10.92 -26.26 20.23
C ASP A 453 -10.05 -25.01 20.14
N ASN A 454 -8.81 -25.12 19.63
CA ASN A 454 -7.94 -23.95 19.39
C ASN A 454 -8.47 -23.15 18.18
N LYS A 455 -9.63 -22.50 18.38
CA LYS A 455 -10.51 -21.82 17.40
C LYS A 455 -10.23 -20.32 17.30
N VAL A 456 -9.19 -19.81 17.97
CA VAL A 456 -8.96 -18.39 18.29
C VAL A 456 -8.91 -17.45 17.07
N VAL A 457 -9.00 -17.95 15.83
CA VAL A 457 -8.92 -17.10 14.62
C VAL A 457 -9.94 -17.41 13.51
N ARG A 458 -11.12 -17.97 13.84
CA ARG A 458 -12.16 -18.36 12.85
C ARG A 458 -13.30 -17.34 12.68
N GLU A 459 -13.04 -16.04 12.71
CA GLU A 459 -14.12 -15.04 12.51
C GLU A 459 -14.58 -14.92 11.05
N THR A 460 -13.71 -15.22 10.07
CA THR A 460 -14.03 -15.24 8.63
C THR A 460 -13.14 -16.19 7.86
N ARG A 461 -13.63 -16.79 6.77
CA ARG A 461 -12.78 -17.28 5.68
C ARG A 461 -12.08 -16.06 5.07
N GLY A 462 -10.76 -16.09 5.07
CA GLY A 462 -9.92 -14.99 4.62
C GLY A 462 -8.99 -14.52 5.73
N LEU A 463 -7.72 -14.44 5.35
CA LEU A 463 -6.56 -13.99 6.12
C LEU A 463 -6.05 -14.94 7.22
N ASN A 464 -6.89 -15.65 7.98
CA ASN A 464 -6.41 -16.27 9.23
C ASN A 464 -6.66 -17.79 9.29
N TYR A 465 -5.67 -18.63 8.96
CA TYR A 465 -5.63 -20.07 9.29
C TYR A 465 -6.30 -21.16 8.43
N ASP A 466 -7.18 -20.90 7.44
CA ASP A 466 -7.81 -22.00 6.65
C ASP A 466 -6.99 -22.47 5.42
N ILE A 467 -5.69 -22.16 5.36
CA ILE A 467 -4.83 -22.54 4.23
C ILE A 467 -4.43 -24.02 4.26
N ALA A 468 -4.39 -24.66 5.43
CA ALA A 468 -4.20 -26.10 5.52
C ALA A 468 -5.46 -26.80 6.06
N PRO A 469 -5.66 -28.09 5.76
CA PRO A 469 -6.79 -28.84 6.30
C PRO A 469 -6.74 -28.87 7.83
N GLU A 470 -7.90 -28.66 8.46
CA GLU A 470 -8.07 -28.93 9.89
C GLU A 470 -7.79 -30.41 10.18
N LEU A 471 -7.07 -30.67 11.28
CA LEU A 471 -6.60 -32.02 11.64
C LEU A 471 -7.45 -32.70 12.73
N THR A 472 -8.49 -32.04 13.25
CA THR A 472 -9.34 -32.53 14.35
C THR A 472 -9.96 -33.92 14.13
N LYS A 473 -10.09 -34.35 12.87
CA LYS A 473 -10.61 -35.69 12.50
C LYS A 473 -9.70 -36.47 11.56
N VAL A 474 -8.43 -36.05 11.43
CA VAL A 474 -7.53 -36.56 10.38
C VAL A 474 -7.33 -38.09 10.45
N GLY A 475 -7.34 -38.66 11.64
CA GLY A 475 -7.19 -40.11 11.87
C GLY A 475 -8.33 -40.95 11.30
N SER A 476 -9.48 -40.36 10.95
CA SER A 476 -10.56 -41.03 10.22
C SER A 476 -10.41 -40.99 8.69
N LYS A 477 -9.56 -40.11 8.18
CA LYS A 477 -9.36 -39.90 6.74
C LYS A 477 -8.13 -40.62 6.20
N VAL A 478 -7.06 -40.68 6.99
CA VAL A 478 -5.76 -41.16 6.53
C VAL A 478 -5.29 -42.40 7.27
N ASN A 479 -4.39 -43.17 6.65
CA ASN A 479 -3.70 -44.27 7.31
C ASN A 479 -2.33 -43.82 7.87
N PRO A 480 -1.80 -44.49 8.92
CA PRO A 480 -0.57 -44.05 9.60
C PRO A 480 0.67 -44.11 8.71
N GLN A 481 0.76 -45.10 7.82
CA GLN A 481 1.89 -45.23 6.89
C GLN A 481 1.96 -44.06 5.91
N TRP A 482 0.82 -43.66 5.34
CA TRP A 482 0.74 -42.48 4.49
C TRP A 482 1.05 -41.20 5.26
N LEU A 483 0.52 -41.06 6.48
CA LEU A 483 0.73 -39.85 7.27
C LEU A 483 2.21 -39.67 7.64
N TYR A 484 2.90 -40.76 8.00
CA TYR A 484 4.33 -40.74 8.26
C TYR A 484 5.14 -40.28 7.03
N ASP A 485 4.89 -40.89 5.88
CA ASP A 485 5.58 -40.55 4.62
C ASP A 485 5.30 -39.10 4.19
N TRP A 486 4.04 -38.64 4.34
CA TRP A 486 3.63 -37.25 4.10
C TRP A 486 4.36 -36.24 5.00
N LEU A 487 4.52 -36.55 6.28
CA LEU A 487 5.21 -35.67 7.23
C LEU A 487 6.72 -35.59 6.94
N LYS A 488 7.32 -36.67 6.43
CA LYS A 488 8.75 -36.72 6.06
C LYS A 488 9.00 -36.02 4.73
N ASN A 489 8.21 -36.30 3.70
CA ASN A 489 8.33 -35.68 2.38
C ASN A 489 6.97 -35.52 1.68
N PRO A 490 6.27 -34.39 1.90
CA PRO A 490 4.94 -34.19 1.33
C PRO A 490 4.96 -34.07 -0.21
N ARG A 491 6.09 -33.66 -0.81
CA ARG A 491 6.23 -33.55 -2.27
C ARG A 491 6.27 -34.90 -2.98
N HIS A 492 6.61 -35.98 -2.29
CA HIS A 492 6.52 -37.33 -2.85
C HIS A 492 5.07 -37.65 -3.25
N TYR A 493 4.10 -37.27 -2.42
CA TYR A 493 2.68 -37.48 -2.70
C TYR A 493 2.10 -36.41 -3.62
N LEU A 494 2.41 -35.14 -3.37
CA LEU A 494 1.89 -34.00 -4.13
C LEU A 494 3.04 -33.03 -4.47
N PRO A 495 3.62 -33.10 -5.68
CA PRO A 495 4.82 -32.33 -6.04
C PRO A 495 4.70 -30.82 -5.80
N ASN A 496 3.53 -30.26 -6.10
CA ASN A 496 3.24 -28.82 -5.95
C ASN A 496 2.53 -28.48 -4.63
N THR A 497 2.72 -29.29 -3.58
CA THR A 497 2.09 -29.08 -2.28
C THR A 497 2.59 -27.81 -1.59
N LYS A 498 1.67 -27.14 -0.90
CA LYS A 498 1.98 -26.03 0.02
C LYS A 498 2.51 -26.51 1.38
N MET A 499 2.31 -27.79 1.71
CA MET A 499 2.80 -28.36 2.98
C MET A 499 4.34 -28.37 2.97
N PRO A 500 5.00 -27.59 3.83
CA PRO A 500 6.45 -27.55 3.87
C PRO A 500 7.02 -28.76 4.61
N SER A 501 8.32 -29.00 4.43
CA SER A 501 9.06 -29.89 5.34
C SER A 501 9.43 -29.13 6.61
N LEU A 502 9.08 -29.72 7.77
CA LEU A 502 9.47 -29.22 9.09
C LEU A 502 10.76 -29.87 9.62
N ARG A 503 11.46 -30.63 8.75
CA ARG A 503 12.72 -31.32 9.04
C ARG A 503 12.62 -32.20 10.29
N LEU A 504 11.57 -33.02 10.34
CA LEU A 504 11.27 -33.91 11.45
C LEU A 504 12.24 -35.10 11.47
N THR A 505 12.74 -35.43 12.66
CA THR A 505 13.38 -36.72 12.92
C THR A 505 12.36 -37.87 12.82
N ASP A 506 12.82 -39.10 12.69
CA ASP A 506 11.92 -40.27 12.58
C ASP A 506 11.08 -40.47 13.84
N GLN A 507 11.64 -40.18 15.02
CA GLN A 507 10.90 -40.25 16.27
C GLN A 507 9.87 -39.11 16.37
N GLU A 508 10.24 -37.87 16.04
CA GLU A 508 9.28 -36.74 16.03
C GLU A 508 8.11 -37.02 15.07
N ALA A 509 8.38 -37.53 13.88
CA ALA A 509 7.34 -37.91 12.92
C ALA A 509 6.45 -39.03 13.46
N SER A 510 7.03 -40.05 14.10
CA SER A 510 6.27 -41.15 14.69
C SER A 510 5.39 -40.70 15.86
N ASP A 511 5.89 -39.83 16.74
CA ASP A 511 5.14 -39.23 17.84
C ASP A 511 3.95 -38.43 17.32
N ILE A 512 4.15 -37.60 16.28
CA ILE A 512 3.08 -36.82 15.64
C ILE A 512 2.04 -37.76 15.00
N VAL A 513 2.45 -38.82 14.29
CA VAL A 513 1.53 -39.81 13.73
C VAL A 513 0.70 -40.45 14.84
N ALA A 514 1.33 -40.88 15.94
CA ALA A 514 0.64 -41.50 17.06
C ALA A 514 -0.45 -40.58 17.63
N TYR A 515 -0.16 -39.28 17.80
CA TYR A 515 -1.15 -38.29 18.23
C TYR A 515 -2.27 -38.07 17.21
N LEU A 516 -1.94 -37.75 15.97
CA LEU A 516 -2.93 -37.41 14.93
C LEU A 516 -3.87 -38.59 14.61
N MET A 517 -3.40 -39.82 14.75
CA MET A 517 -4.24 -41.01 14.59
C MET A 517 -5.25 -41.21 15.72
N THR A 518 -5.10 -40.53 16.86
CA THR A 518 -6.14 -40.49 17.92
C THR A 518 -7.31 -39.56 17.57
N LEU A 519 -7.09 -38.62 16.64
CA LEU A 519 -8.07 -37.61 16.25
C LEU A 519 -9.04 -38.18 15.21
N LYS A 520 -10.08 -38.88 15.68
CA LYS A 520 -11.10 -39.55 14.87
C LYS A 520 -12.49 -38.99 15.13
N ASP A 521 -13.36 -39.12 14.13
CA ASP A 521 -14.80 -39.01 14.32
C ASP A 521 -15.42 -40.36 14.71
N THR A 522 -16.74 -40.36 14.90
CA THR A 522 -17.51 -41.53 15.33
C THR A 522 -18.03 -42.37 14.16
N VAL A 523 -17.69 -42.03 12.91
CA VAL A 523 -18.25 -42.67 11.71
C VAL A 523 -17.37 -43.82 11.27
N ASP A 524 -17.95 -45.01 11.12
CA ASP A 524 -17.25 -46.14 10.50
C ASP A 524 -17.36 -46.09 8.96
N TYR A 525 -16.40 -45.41 8.34
CA TYR A 525 -16.34 -45.28 6.87
C TYR A 525 -16.11 -46.61 6.14
N ALA A 526 -15.58 -47.65 6.79
CA ALA A 526 -15.34 -48.93 6.14
C ALA A 526 -16.63 -49.74 5.96
N SER A 527 -17.66 -49.45 6.78
CA SER A 527 -18.98 -50.07 6.68
C SER A 527 -19.78 -49.61 5.45
N ILE A 528 -19.47 -48.43 4.91
CA ILE A 528 -20.19 -47.84 3.78
C ILE A 528 -19.82 -48.58 2.49
N LYS A 529 -20.80 -49.29 1.91
CA LYS A 529 -20.65 -49.97 0.62
C LYS A 529 -20.99 -49.02 -0.52
N ILE A 530 -20.10 -48.97 -1.51
CA ILE A 530 -20.21 -48.12 -2.71
C ILE A 530 -20.18 -49.03 -3.93
N ASP A 531 -21.11 -48.87 -4.86
CA ASP A 531 -21.02 -49.53 -6.16
C ASP A 531 -19.99 -48.81 -7.05
N TYR A 532 -18.91 -49.50 -7.41
CA TYR A 532 -17.86 -49.05 -8.32
C TYR A 532 -17.88 -49.79 -9.66
N SER A 533 -19.06 -50.21 -10.11
CA SER A 533 -19.28 -50.75 -11.46
C SER A 533 -18.84 -49.74 -12.55
N GLU A 534 -18.45 -50.27 -13.71
CA GLU A 534 -18.00 -49.46 -14.84
C GLU A 534 -19.06 -48.42 -15.26
N SER A 535 -20.33 -48.85 -15.28
CA SER A 535 -21.47 -47.97 -15.59
C SER A 535 -21.60 -46.81 -14.59
N LYS A 536 -21.45 -47.07 -13.29
CA LYS A 536 -21.44 -46.02 -12.26
C LYS A 536 -20.25 -45.08 -12.41
N ALA A 537 -19.06 -45.60 -12.70
CA ALA A 537 -17.87 -44.78 -12.91
C ALA A 537 -18.03 -43.85 -14.14
N GLU A 538 -18.61 -44.33 -15.24
CA GLU A 538 -18.93 -43.49 -16.40
C GLU A 538 -19.93 -42.38 -16.08
N GLN A 539 -20.95 -42.67 -15.28
CA GLN A 539 -21.88 -41.67 -14.77
C GLN A 539 -21.15 -40.63 -13.91
N GLY A 540 -20.25 -41.08 -13.03
CA GLY A 540 -19.40 -40.23 -12.20
C GLY A 540 -18.56 -39.25 -13.01
N LEU A 541 -17.94 -39.71 -14.10
CA LEU A 541 -17.17 -38.85 -15.00
C LEU A 541 -18.05 -37.78 -15.65
N ARG A 542 -19.27 -38.13 -16.10
CA ARG A 542 -20.22 -37.14 -16.65
C ARG A 542 -20.60 -36.08 -15.61
N LEU A 543 -20.83 -36.49 -14.36
CA LEU A 543 -21.15 -35.58 -13.27
C LEU A 543 -19.97 -34.65 -12.93
N ILE A 544 -18.76 -35.20 -12.82
CA ILE A 544 -17.51 -34.43 -12.62
C ILE A 544 -17.35 -33.34 -13.66
N LYS A 545 -17.59 -33.68 -14.94
CA LYS A 545 -17.55 -32.71 -16.04
C LYS A 545 -18.65 -31.64 -15.87
N SER A 546 -19.86 -32.07 -15.54
CA SER A 546 -21.01 -31.16 -15.45
C SER A 546 -20.98 -30.19 -14.25
N TYR A 547 -20.37 -30.59 -13.14
CA TYR A 547 -20.18 -29.75 -11.95
C TYR A 547 -18.87 -28.96 -11.99
N GLY A 548 -17.97 -29.28 -12.92
CA GLY A 548 -16.71 -28.57 -13.08
C GLY A 548 -15.68 -28.88 -12.00
N CYS A 549 -15.68 -30.08 -11.40
CA CYS A 549 -14.76 -30.42 -10.31
C CYS A 549 -13.29 -30.25 -10.71
N TYR A 550 -12.98 -30.41 -12.01
CA TYR A 550 -11.66 -30.23 -12.59
C TYR A 550 -11.17 -28.77 -12.60
N GLY A 551 -12.06 -27.79 -12.40
CA GLY A 551 -11.69 -26.39 -12.25
C GLY A 551 -10.87 -26.14 -10.99
N CYS A 552 -11.08 -26.95 -9.94
CA CYS A 552 -10.31 -26.89 -8.70
C CYS A 552 -9.34 -28.06 -8.54
N HIS A 553 -9.67 -29.25 -9.07
CA HIS A 553 -8.90 -30.48 -8.88
C HIS A 553 -8.20 -30.95 -10.16
N ASP A 554 -7.07 -31.65 -10.02
CA ASP A 554 -6.53 -32.48 -11.10
C ASP A 554 -7.17 -33.87 -11.06
N ILE A 555 -7.92 -34.18 -12.12
CA ILE A 555 -8.67 -35.42 -12.27
C ILE A 555 -8.35 -36.00 -13.64
N ARG A 556 -7.82 -37.22 -13.67
CA ARG A 556 -7.50 -37.95 -14.90
C ARG A 556 -8.73 -38.05 -15.78
N GLY A 557 -8.62 -37.80 -17.09
CA GLY A 557 -9.74 -37.85 -18.04
C GLY A 557 -10.55 -36.56 -18.18
N THR A 558 -10.08 -35.46 -17.57
CA THR A 558 -10.69 -34.12 -17.65
C THR A 558 -9.72 -33.04 -18.14
N GLU A 559 -8.55 -33.42 -18.63
CA GLU A 559 -7.44 -32.52 -18.98
C GLU A 559 -7.78 -31.55 -20.12
N ARG A 560 -8.79 -31.87 -20.93
CA ARG A 560 -9.23 -31.07 -22.09
C ARG A 560 -10.52 -30.28 -21.83
N GLU A 561 -11.07 -30.35 -20.62
CA GLU A 561 -12.33 -29.69 -20.28
C GLU A 561 -12.11 -28.18 -20.07
N THR A 562 -13.07 -27.37 -20.52
CA THR A 562 -13.04 -25.90 -20.38
C THR A 562 -13.86 -25.45 -19.18
N LYS A 563 -13.85 -24.16 -18.84
CA LYS A 563 -14.62 -23.63 -17.69
C LYS A 563 -16.12 -23.89 -17.84
N VAL A 564 -16.76 -24.35 -16.77
CA VAL A 564 -18.20 -24.71 -16.76
C VAL A 564 -19.16 -23.54 -16.59
N SER A 565 -18.66 -22.36 -16.18
CA SER A 565 -19.49 -21.22 -15.82
C SER A 565 -19.22 -20.01 -16.70
N VAL A 566 -20.07 -19.00 -16.55
CA VAL A 566 -20.01 -17.75 -17.31
C VAL A 566 -18.75 -16.94 -16.95
N ASP A 567 -18.28 -16.15 -17.91
CA ASP A 567 -17.33 -15.08 -17.65
C ASP A 567 -17.99 -13.98 -16.80
N ILE A 568 -17.26 -13.46 -15.81
CA ILE A 568 -17.73 -12.39 -14.92
C ILE A 568 -16.83 -11.15 -14.95
N SER A 569 -15.86 -11.09 -15.86
CA SER A 569 -14.87 -9.99 -15.96
C SER A 569 -15.49 -8.62 -16.25
N ASP A 570 -16.70 -8.61 -16.79
CA ASP A 570 -17.51 -7.43 -17.09
C ASP A 570 -18.85 -7.38 -16.33
N PHE A 571 -18.99 -8.16 -15.25
CA PHE A 571 -20.26 -8.26 -14.51
C PHE A 571 -20.83 -6.89 -14.10
N ALA A 572 -19.97 -5.93 -13.73
CA ALA A 572 -20.39 -4.60 -13.32
C ALA A 572 -21.07 -3.79 -14.42
N ARG A 573 -20.95 -4.18 -15.70
CA ARG A 573 -21.65 -3.55 -16.83
C ARG A 573 -23.06 -4.09 -17.06
N LYS A 574 -23.43 -5.19 -16.41
CA LYS A 574 -24.76 -5.77 -16.59
C LYS A 574 -25.82 -4.84 -16.02
N ASN A 575 -26.82 -4.56 -16.83
CA ASN A 575 -28.03 -3.86 -16.42
C ASN A 575 -28.95 -4.80 -15.65
N ILE A 576 -29.87 -4.22 -14.86
CA ILE A 576 -30.75 -5.00 -13.99
C ILE A 576 -31.68 -5.93 -14.78
N GLU A 577 -32.06 -5.53 -15.99
CA GLU A 577 -32.89 -6.30 -16.91
C GLU A 577 -32.16 -7.52 -17.50
N GLN A 578 -30.83 -7.55 -17.40
CA GLN A 578 -30.01 -8.69 -17.85
C GLN A 578 -29.76 -9.71 -16.73
N LEU A 579 -30.31 -9.46 -15.52
CA LEU A 579 -30.18 -10.35 -14.37
C LEU A 579 -31.48 -11.12 -14.16
N ASP A 580 -31.37 -12.44 -14.13
CA ASP A 580 -32.49 -13.34 -13.84
C ASP A 580 -32.69 -13.44 -12.32
N PHE A 581 -33.91 -13.13 -11.86
CA PHE A 581 -34.31 -13.21 -10.46
C PHE A 581 -35.00 -14.54 -10.11
N GLY A 582 -35.18 -15.46 -11.06
CA GLY A 582 -35.88 -16.72 -10.85
C GLY A 582 -37.19 -16.52 -10.09
N TYR A 583 -37.43 -17.33 -9.04
CA TYR A 583 -38.60 -17.17 -8.17
C TYR A 583 -38.43 -16.12 -7.04
N LYS A 584 -37.29 -15.42 -6.96
CA LYS A 584 -37.03 -14.38 -5.94
C LYS A 584 -37.43 -12.99 -6.43
N GLU A 585 -38.64 -12.86 -6.97
CA GLU A 585 -39.13 -11.58 -7.50
C GLU A 585 -39.37 -10.51 -6.43
N HIS A 586 -39.51 -10.91 -5.16
CA HIS A 586 -39.68 -10.01 -4.01
C HIS A 586 -38.42 -9.23 -3.65
N LEU A 587 -37.24 -9.61 -4.17
CA LEU A 587 -36.00 -8.88 -3.91
C LEU A 587 -35.99 -7.51 -4.60
N PRO A 588 -35.40 -6.49 -3.96
CA PRO A 588 -35.17 -5.20 -4.61
C PRO A 588 -34.44 -5.37 -5.95
N LYS A 589 -34.89 -4.65 -6.98
CA LYS A 589 -34.28 -4.62 -8.32
C LYS A 589 -32.99 -3.79 -8.30
N ASP A 590 -31.97 -4.33 -7.63
CA ASP A 590 -30.65 -3.74 -7.43
C ASP A 590 -29.59 -4.81 -7.72
N ARG A 591 -28.59 -4.47 -8.55
CA ARG A 591 -27.52 -5.40 -8.98
C ARG A 591 -26.66 -5.89 -7.82
N LEU A 592 -26.38 -5.03 -6.83
CA LEU A 592 -25.56 -5.39 -5.68
C LEU A 592 -26.32 -6.31 -4.74
N VAL A 593 -27.64 -6.09 -4.59
CA VAL A 593 -28.53 -7.02 -3.87
C VAL A 593 -28.58 -8.38 -4.57
N TRP A 594 -28.74 -8.38 -5.90
CA TRP A 594 -28.74 -9.62 -6.67
C TRP A 594 -27.45 -10.43 -6.46
N LEU A 595 -26.30 -9.75 -6.52
CA LEU A 595 -24.98 -10.36 -6.36
C LEU A 595 -24.75 -10.87 -4.93
N ALA A 596 -25.11 -10.09 -3.91
CA ALA A 596 -25.01 -10.50 -2.52
C ALA A 596 -25.83 -11.78 -2.27
N GLU A 597 -27.06 -11.82 -2.80
CA GLU A 597 -27.92 -12.99 -2.67
C GLU A 597 -27.40 -14.19 -3.47
N LYS A 598 -26.82 -13.96 -4.66
CA LYS A 598 -26.16 -15.03 -5.43
C LYS A 598 -24.99 -15.66 -4.68
N LEU A 599 -24.26 -14.89 -3.89
CA LEU A 599 -23.16 -15.40 -3.07
C LEU A 599 -23.65 -16.10 -1.78
N ARG A 600 -24.79 -15.65 -1.24
CA ARG A 600 -25.44 -16.24 -0.05
C ARG A 600 -26.14 -17.56 -0.36
N ASP A 601 -26.88 -17.59 -1.45
CA ASP A 601 -27.64 -18.73 -1.95
C ASP A 601 -27.40 -18.90 -3.47
N PRO A 602 -26.30 -19.57 -3.86
CA PRO A 602 -25.91 -19.75 -5.25
C PRO A 602 -26.93 -20.45 -6.15
N ARG A 603 -27.87 -21.21 -5.56
CA ARG A 603 -28.94 -21.90 -6.28
C ARG A 603 -30.31 -21.24 -6.10
N GLY A 604 -30.39 -20.15 -5.35
CA GLY A 604 -31.66 -19.48 -5.00
C GLY A 604 -32.45 -18.91 -6.17
N TYR A 605 -31.79 -18.67 -7.31
CA TYR A 605 -32.44 -18.22 -8.55
C TYR A 605 -32.81 -19.36 -9.50
N SER A 606 -32.68 -20.62 -9.08
CA SER A 606 -33.10 -21.76 -9.91
C SER A 606 -34.61 -21.75 -10.14
N THR A 607 -35.01 -22.21 -11.31
CA THR A 607 -36.41 -22.45 -11.69
C THR A 607 -36.60 -23.91 -12.05
N GLU A 608 -37.85 -24.37 -12.23
CA GLU A 608 -38.13 -25.74 -12.69
C GLU A 608 -37.41 -26.11 -14.00
N ARG A 609 -37.12 -25.12 -14.86
CA ARG A 609 -36.41 -25.30 -16.14
C ARG A 609 -34.92 -25.00 -16.08
N ILE A 610 -34.50 -24.10 -15.19
CA ILE A 610 -33.11 -23.63 -15.09
C ILE A 610 -32.54 -24.03 -13.72
N GLN A 611 -31.85 -25.17 -13.71
CA GLN A 611 -31.18 -25.69 -12.52
C GLN A 611 -29.74 -25.16 -12.43
N LEU A 612 -29.43 -24.41 -11.38
CA LEU A 612 -28.11 -23.82 -11.17
C LEU A 612 -27.20 -24.79 -10.42
N LYS A 613 -25.94 -24.88 -10.84
CA LYS A 613 -24.97 -25.85 -10.29
C LYS A 613 -23.91 -25.26 -9.38
N MET A 614 -23.83 -23.92 -9.28
CA MET A 614 -22.84 -23.26 -8.43
C MET A 614 -22.92 -23.82 -6.99
N PRO A 615 -21.79 -24.28 -6.43
CA PRO A 615 -21.80 -24.93 -5.13
C PRO A 615 -21.93 -23.89 -4.01
N GLN A 616 -22.38 -24.35 -2.86
CA GLN A 616 -22.60 -23.49 -1.70
C GLN A 616 -21.30 -23.33 -0.91
N PHE A 617 -20.73 -22.13 -0.98
CA PHE A 617 -19.52 -21.78 -0.25
C PHE A 617 -19.81 -21.42 1.20
N ASN A 618 -21.01 -20.93 1.52
CA ASN A 618 -21.42 -20.29 2.79
C ASN A 618 -20.39 -19.28 3.31
N PHE A 619 -20.26 -18.19 2.56
CA PHE A 619 -19.51 -17.02 2.95
C PHE A 619 -20.20 -16.29 4.12
N THR A 620 -19.42 -15.65 4.99
CA THR A 620 -19.95 -14.73 6.00
C THR A 620 -20.44 -13.43 5.35
N ASP A 621 -21.27 -12.63 6.03
CA ASP A 621 -21.73 -11.34 5.47
C ASP A 621 -20.56 -10.38 5.18
N LYS A 622 -19.47 -10.46 5.98
CA LYS A 622 -18.24 -9.69 5.74
C LYS A 622 -17.53 -10.14 4.45
N GLU A 623 -17.44 -11.45 4.21
CA GLU A 623 -16.89 -11.99 2.96
C GLU A 623 -17.76 -11.67 1.75
N ILE A 624 -19.08 -11.81 1.87
CA ILE A 624 -20.03 -11.45 0.82
C ILE A 624 -19.86 -9.98 0.47
N LYS A 625 -19.78 -9.09 1.46
CA LYS A 625 -19.50 -7.67 1.23
C LYS A 625 -18.20 -7.46 0.46
N ALA A 626 -17.11 -8.11 0.85
CA ALA A 626 -15.82 -8.00 0.17
C ALA A 626 -15.85 -8.51 -1.28
N LEU A 627 -16.49 -9.66 -1.53
CA LEU A 627 -16.70 -10.21 -2.86
C LEU A 627 -17.63 -9.34 -3.72
N VAL A 628 -18.68 -8.77 -3.14
CA VAL A 628 -19.55 -7.81 -3.82
C VAL A 628 -18.76 -6.56 -4.22
N THR A 629 -17.94 -6.00 -3.32
CA THR A 629 -17.04 -4.87 -3.65
C THR A 629 -16.15 -5.21 -4.84
N LEU A 630 -15.53 -6.39 -4.84
CA LEU A 630 -14.65 -6.80 -5.93
C LEU A 630 -15.42 -7.01 -7.24
N ILE A 631 -16.45 -7.84 -7.24
CA ILE A 631 -17.17 -8.19 -8.47
C ILE A 631 -17.94 -6.97 -9.03
N ALA A 632 -18.41 -6.05 -8.17
CA ALA A 632 -18.98 -4.78 -8.60
C ALA A 632 -17.98 -3.85 -9.30
N SER A 633 -16.68 -4.16 -9.25
CA SER A 633 -15.62 -3.46 -9.99
C SER A 633 -15.24 -4.11 -11.32
N PHE A 634 -15.76 -5.30 -11.63
CA PHE A 634 -15.45 -6.03 -12.85
C PHE A 634 -16.10 -5.39 -14.07
N LYS A 635 -15.41 -4.39 -14.63
CA LYS A 635 -15.87 -3.59 -15.77
C LYS A 635 -15.17 -3.91 -17.08
N LYS A 636 -14.17 -4.80 -17.11
CA LYS A 636 -13.34 -5.12 -18.29
C LYS A 636 -12.84 -3.91 -19.13
N ASN A 637 -11.58 -3.52 -18.93
CA ASN A 637 -10.83 -2.59 -19.79
C ASN A 637 -11.54 -1.25 -20.09
N GLU A 638 -12.32 -0.74 -19.13
CA GLU A 638 -13.08 0.50 -19.29
C GLU A 638 -12.21 1.76 -19.20
N VAL A 639 -11.17 1.70 -18.37
CA VAL A 639 -10.32 2.86 -18.09
C VAL A 639 -9.24 3.04 -19.16
N GLY A 640 -9.00 4.30 -19.53
CA GLY A 640 -7.91 4.67 -20.43
C GLY A 640 -6.53 4.23 -19.90
N PRO A 641 -5.63 3.70 -20.75
CA PRO A 641 -4.35 3.14 -20.29
C PRO A 641 -3.48 4.08 -19.44
N LYS A 642 -3.58 5.41 -19.65
CA LYS A 642 -2.82 6.41 -18.90
C LYS A 642 -3.25 6.58 -17.43
N TYR A 643 -4.45 6.15 -17.08
CA TYR A 643 -4.97 6.21 -15.71
C TYR A 643 -4.85 4.88 -14.97
N VAL A 644 -4.64 3.79 -15.72
CA VAL A 644 -4.34 2.50 -15.12
C VAL A 644 -2.99 2.60 -14.44
N GLN A 645 -2.91 2.12 -13.21
CA GLN A 645 -1.67 2.08 -12.47
C GLN A 645 -0.65 1.24 -13.26
N THR A 646 0.38 1.90 -13.79
CA THR A 646 1.43 1.19 -14.52
C THR A 646 2.28 0.40 -13.54
N PHE A 647 2.58 -0.81 -13.95
CA PHE A 647 3.46 -1.72 -13.25
C PHE A 647 4.87 -1.44 -13.76
N ASP A 648 5.52 -0.42 -13.19
CA ASP A 648 6.96 -0.28 -13.34
C ASP A 648 7.67 -1.55 -12.83
N LYS A 649 8.96 -1.70 -13.14
CA LYS A 649 9.72 -2.91 -12.79
C LYS A 649 9.60 -3.23 -11.29
N LYS A 650 9.71 -2.21 -10.42
CA LYS A 650 9.66 -2.36 -8.97
C LYS A 650 8.28 -2.84 -8.49
N ARG A 651 7.19 -2.26 -8.99
CA ARG A 651 5.83 -2.67 -8.63
C ARG A 651 5.48 -4.08 -9.12
N LYS A 652 5.98 -4.49 -10.30
CA LYS A 652 5.86 -5.88 -10.78
C LYS A 652 6.50 -6.84 -9.78
N GLU A 653 7.73 -6.55 -9.39
CA GLU A 653 8.49 -7.37 -8.45
C GLU A 653 7.80 -7.42 -7.07
N ILE A 654 7.25 -6.30 -6.60
CA ILE A 654 6.48 -6.26 -5.36
C ILE A 654 5.21 -7.11 -5.45
N ASN A 655 4.43 -6.96 -6.52
CA ASN A 655 3.18 -7.69 -6.67
C ASN A 655 3.40 -9.20 -6.83
N GLU A 656 4.50 -9.61 -7.48
CA GLU A 656 4.87 -11.03 -7.59
C GLU A 656 5.26 -11.61 -6.23
N GLY A 657 6.03 -10.88 -5.42
CA GLY A 657 6.31 -11.33 -4.05
C GLY A 657 5.07 -11.38 -3.16
N ARG A 658 4.13 -10.44 -3.30
CA ARG A 658 2.81 -10.52 -2.63
C ARG A 658 2.06 -11.79 -3.03
N ARG A 659 2.04 -12.15 -4.32
CA ARG A 659 1.44 -13.42 -4.80
C ARG A 659 2.06 -14.63 -4.11
N LEU A 660 3.40 -14.71 -4.08
CA LEU A 660 4.11 -15.83 -3.49
C LEU A 660 3.92 -15.91 -1.97
N THR A 661 4.00 -14.77 -1.27
CA THR A 661 3.81 -14.73 0.19
C THR A 661 2.37 -15.08 0.60
N LEU A 662 1.37 -14.71 -0.19
CA LEU A 662 0.00 -15.19 -0.03
C LEU A 662 -0.14 -16.68 -0.35
N TRP A 663 0.47 -17.13 -1.46
CA TRP A 663 0.37 -18.52 -1.92
C TRP A 663 0.92 -19.52 -0.89
N TYR A 664 2.09 -19.21 -0.32
CA TYR A 664 2.76 -20.00 0.72
C TYR A 664 2.38 -19.62 2.16
N ASN A 665 1.46 -18.66 2.32
CA ASN A 665 0.96 -18.20 3.61
C ASN A 665 2.03 -17.66 4.59
N CYS A 666 3.01 -16.93 4.06
CA CYS A 666 4.07 -16.34 4.88
C CYS A 666 3.49 -15.39 5.94
N ILE A 667 2.37 -14.72 5.61
CA ILE A 667 1.73 -13.74 6.48
C ILE A 667 1.05 -14.33 7.72
N ASN A 668 0.89 -15.66 7.82
CA ASN A 668 0.30 -16.24 9.03
C ASN A 668 1.30 -16.21 10.20
N CYS A 669 2.55 -16.52 9.90
CA CYS A 669 3.64 -16.42 10.88
C CYS A 669 4.22 -15.01 10.91
N HIS A 670 4.50 -14.41 9.76
CA HIS A 670 5.19 -13.13 9.65
C HIS A 670 4.23 -11.98 9.46
N GLN A 671 4.55 -10.81 10.00
CA GLN A 671 3.91 -9.57 9.59
C GLN A 671 4.70 -8.94 8.44
N ILE A 672 4.01 -8.59 7.36
CA ILE A 672 4.55 -8.02 6.12
C ILE A 672 3.63 -6.89 5.66
N GLU A 673 4.16 -5.70 5.39
CA GLU A 673 3.36 -4.52 4.99
C GLU A 673 2.21 -4.21 5.96
N GLU A 674 2.48 -4.32 7.27
CA GLU A 674 1.51 -4.15 8.36
C GLU A 674 0.38 -5.20 8.41
N GLN A 675 0.41 -6.20 7.52
CA GLN A 675 -0.55 -7.30 7.46
C GLN A 675 0.07 -8.60 7.98
N GLY A 676 -0.75 -9.52 8.48
CA GLY A 676 -0.27 -10.83 8.94
C GLY A 676 0.11 -10.86 10.41
N GLY A 677 1.00 -11.80 10.76
CA GLY A 677 1.36 -12.10 12.14
C GLY A 677 0.20 -12.71 12.93
N TYR A 678 -0.68 -13.48 12.29
CA TYR A 678 -1.91 -14.00 12.91
C TYR A 678 -1.66 -14.97 14.06
N ILE A 679 -0.47 -15.59 14.10
CA ILE A 679 -0.06 -16.42 15.24
C ILE A 679 0.47 -15.58 16.41
N HIS A 680 0.80 -14.30 16.22
CA HIS A 680 1.41 -13.45 17.25
C HIS A 680 0.58 -13.37 18.53
N PRO A 681 -0.77 -13.24 18.50
CA PRO A 681 -1.58 -13.24 19.72
C PRO A 681 -1.54 -14.56 20.49
N MET A 682 -1.20 -15.68 19.85
CA MET A 682 -1.01 -16.98 20.51
C MET A 682 0.37 -17.13 21.16
N ILE A 683 1.26 -16.17 20.93
CA ILE A 683 2.62 -16.15 21.46
C ILE A 683 2.72 -15.00 22.46
N GLU A 684 2.67 -15.35 23.74
CA GLU A 684 2.68 -14.39 24.85
C GLU A 684 3.92 -13.49 24.83
N ASP A 685 5.12 -14.09 24.71
CA ASP A 685 6.39 -13.36 24.66
C ASP A 685 6.66 -12.78 23.26
N PRO A 686 6.70 -11.44 23.08
CA PRO A 686 7.04 -10.82 21.81
C PRO A 686 8.42 -11.23 21.26
N GLY A 687 9.39 -11.55 22.11
CA GLY A 687 10.72 -12.02 21.73
C GLY A 687 10.71 -13.40 21.05
N LEU A 688 9.64 -14.17 21.27
CA LEU A 688 9.37 -15.46 20.64
C LEU A 688 8.45 -15.34 19.42
N ARG A 689 8.13 -14.14 18.93
CA ARG A 689 7.35 -14.01 17.69
C ARG A 689 8.25 -14.21 16.45
N PRO A 690 7.68 -14.69 15.32
CA PRO A 690 8.36 -14.60 14.03
C PRO A 690 8.75 -13.15 13.70
N PRO A 691 9.87 -12.92 12.98
CA PRO A 691 10.33 -11.58 12.66
C PRO A 691 9.40 -10.86 11.67
N LEU A 692 9.36 -9.52 11.79
CA LEU A 692 8.76 -8.64 10.79
C LEU A 692 9.59 -8.69 9.49
N LEU A 693 8.94 -8.86 8.34
CA LEU A 693 9.64 -8.98 7.06
C LEU A 693 9.60 -7.73 6.19
N THR A 694 8.86 -6.69 6.58
CA THR A 694 8.79 -5.42 5.85
C THR A 694 10.18 -4.81 5.58
N ILE A 695 11.10 -4.95 6.54
CA ILE A 695 12.47 -4.40 6.48
C ILE A 695 13.53 -5.42 6.05
N GLU A 696 13.13 -6.63 5.67
CA GLU A 696 14.09 -7.74 5.46
C GLU A 696 15.06 -7.41 4.32
N GLY A 697 14.60 -6.69 3.29
CA GLY A 697 15.43 -6.26 2.16
C GLY A 697 16.56 -5.31 2.57
N ALA A 698 16.32 -4.41 3.54
CA ALA A 698 17.37 -3.56 4.09
C ALA A 698 18.33 -4.31 5.02
N LYS A 699 17.87 -5.39 5.64
CA LYS A 699 18.56 -6.07 6.75
C LYS A 699 19.60 -7.09 6.32
N VAL A 700 19.21 -8.02 5.45
CA VAL A 700 20.02 -9.21 5.14
C VAL A 700 20.62 -9.16 3.75
N GLN A 701 21.79 -9.76 3.58
CA GLN A 701 22.45 -9.90 2.28
C GLN A 701 21.63 -10.85 1.39
N GLU A 702 21.47 -10.51 0.10
CA GLU A 702 20.68 -11.31 -0.84
C GLU A 702 21.22 -12.74 -1.00
N PRO A 703 22.55 -12.98 -1.08
CA PRO A 703 23.08 -14.35 -1.14
C PRO A 703 22.73 -15.19 0.08
N TRP A 704 22.75 -14.59 1.28
CA TRP A 704 22.34 -15.28 2.49
C TRP A 704 20.85 -15.58 2.50
N LEU A 705 20.02 -14.61 2.12
CA LEU A 705 18.57 -14.78 2.08
C LEU A 705 18.17 -15.86 1.07
N TYR A 706 18.84 -15.91 -0.08
CA TYR A 706 18.67 -16.97 -1.06
C TYR A 706 18.94 -18.35 -0.43
N GLN A 707 20.10 -18.53 0.21
CA GLN A 707 20.45 -19.80 0.85
C GLN A 707 19.52 -20.17 2.01
N PHE A 708 19.11 -19.17 2.81
CA PHE A 708 18.19 -19.37 3.93
C PHE A 708 16.80 -19.79 3.46
N LEU A 709 16.24 -19.18 2.41
CA LEU A 709 14.94 -19.59 1.85
C LEU A 709 15.01 -20.97 1.18
N LYS A 710 16.16 -21.33 0.61
CA LYS A 710 16.39 -22.66 0.03
C LYS A 710 16.46 -23.75 1.10
N ASN A 711 17.23 -23.51 2.17
CA ASN A 711 17.42 -24.45 3.27
C ASN A 711 17.54 -23.70 4.62
N PRO A 712 16.42 -23.43 5.30
CA PRO A 712 16.42 -22.65 6.54
C PRO A 712 17.25 -23.30 7.65
N SER A 713 18.21 -22.56 8.18
CA SER A 713 19.03 -22.94 9.33
C SER A 713 18.50 -22.34 10.64
N THR A 714 18.89 -22.90 11.78
CA THR A 714 18.47 -22.37 13.09
C THR A 714 19.23 -21.09 13.42
N ILE A 715 18.51 -19.97 13.53
CA ILE A 715 19.07 -18.68 13.95
C ILE A 715 18.90 -18.44 15.46
N ARG A 716 17.77 -18.89 16.03
CA ARG A 716 17.40 -18.73 17.45
C ARG A 716 17.20 -20.10 18.11
N PRO A 717 18.24 -20.71 18.72
CA PRO A 717 18.16 -22.06 19.30
C PRO A 717 17.13 -22.24 20.43
N TRP A 718 16.83 -21.18 21.17
CA TRP A 718 15.81 -21.19 22.24
C TRP A 718 14.38 -21.16 21.69
N PHE A 719 14.20 -20.98 20.39
CA PHE A 719 12.89 -20.89 19.75
C PHE A 719 12.45 -22.26 19.24
N LYS A 720 11.37 -22.82 19.79
CA LYS A 720 10.84 -24.14 19.40
C LYS A 720 10.22 -24.14 17.99
N LEU A 721 9.64 -23.01 17.57
CA LEU A 721 9.02 -22.85 16.25
C LEU A 721 10.08 -22.87 15.14
N ARG A 722 9.88 -23.71 14.12
CA ARG A 722 10.82 -23.87 13.00
C ARG A 722 10.37 -23.08 11.78
N MET A 723 11.30 -22.39 11.12
CA MET A 723 11.06 -21.85 9.79
C MET A 723 10.86 -23.02 8.80
N PRO A 724 9.72 -23.13 8.10
CA PRO A 724 9.45 -24.27 7.24
C PRO A 724 10.28 -24.27 5.95
N THR A 725 10.62 -25.46 5.43
CA THR A 725 11.24 -25.59 4.10
C THR A 725 10.15 -25.78 3.05
N PHE A 726 9.81 -24.70 2.34
CA PHE A 726 8.85 -24.72 1.22
C PHE A 726 9.45 -25.29 -0.08
N GLN A 727 10.77 -25.51 -0.12
CA GLN A 727 11.52 -26.01 -1.28
C GLN A 727 11.28 -25.17 -2.56
N LEU A 728 11.32 -23.85 -2.39
CA LEU A 728 11.06 -22.87 -3.44
C LEU A 728 12.00 -23.04 -4.65
N THR A 729 11.50 -22.72 -5.84
CA THR A 729 12.32 -22.63 -7.05
C THR A 729 13.24 -21.42 -6.99
N ASP A 730 14.28 -21.39 -7.82
CA ASP A 730 15.23 -20.27 -7.83
C ASP A 730 14.57 -18.97 -8.27
N ASP A 731 13.58 -19.05 -9.17
CA ASP A 731 12.77 -17.92 -9.61
C ASP A 731 11.86 -17.40 -8.49
N GLU A 732 11.21 -18.29 -7.73
CA GLU A 732 10.39 -17.91 -6.58
C GLU A 732 11.22 -17.22 -5.50
N ILE A 733 12.40 -17.77 -5.17
CA ILE A 733 13.32 -17.15 -4.21
C ILE A 733 13.77 -15.78 -4.70
N THR A 734 14.13 -15.66 -5.98
CA THR A 734 14.54 -14.39 -6.59
C THR A 734 13.43 -13.35 -6.54
N ALA A 735 12.18 -13.75 -6.82
CA ALA A 735 11.01 -12.89 -6.72
C ALA A 735 10.78 -12.41 -5.29
N LEU A 736 10.91 -13.29 -4.28
CA LEU A 736 10.80 -12.91 -2.86
C LEU A 736 11.92 -11.94 -2.44
N ILE A 737 13.16 -12.17 -2.86
CA ILE A 737 14.28 -11.25 -2.58
C ILE A 737 14.00 -9.86 -3.15
N LYS A 738 13.61 -9.80 -4.44
CA LYS A 738 13.27 -8.53 -5.11
C LYS A 738 12.10 -7.82 -4.44
N TYR A 739 11.11 -8.58 -3.98
CA TYR A 739 10.01 -8.03 -3.21
C TYR A 739 10.47 -7.36 -1.92
N PHE A 740 11.24 -8.06 -1.08
CA PHE A 740 11.74 -7.47 0.17
C PHE A 740 12.66 -6.26 -0.07
N LEU A 741 13.49 -6.30 -1.11
CA LEU A 741 14.28 -5.14 -1.55
C LEU A 741 13.37 -3.98 -1.97
N GLY A 742 12.35 -4.26 -2.78
CA GLY A 742 11.37 -3.28 -3.24
C GLY A 742 10.63 -2.59 -2.08
N LEU A 743 10.24 -3.35 -1.05
CA LEU A 743 9.65 -2.80 0.18
C LEU A 743 10.61 -1.86 0.93
N SER A 744 11.90 -2.17 0.89
CA SER A 744 12.96 -1.33 1.49
C SER A 744 13.49 -0.24 0.56
N ASN A 745 12.82 0.03 -0.57
CA ASN A 745 13.26 0.97 -1.61
C ASN A 745 14.68 0.71 -2.15
N GLN A 746 15.08 -0.56 -2.22
CA GLN A 746 16.34 -1.02 -2.79
C GLN A 746 16.09 -1.80 -4.08
N GLU A 747 17.11 -1.85 -4.94
CA GLU A 747 17.09 -2.66 -6.16
C GLU A 747 18.04 -3.85 -6.03
N PHE A 748 17.71 -4.95 -6.72
CA PHE A 748 18.60 -6.09 -6.79
C PHE A 748 19.89 -5.74 -7.55
N LYS A 749 21.03 -5.83 -6.87
CA LYS A 749 22.37 -5.57 -7.42
C LYS A 749 23.34 -6.65 -6.95
N VAL A 750 24.17 -7.15 -7.86
CA VAL A 750 25.31 -8.00 -7.49
C VAL A 750 26.36 -7.10 -6.87
N ARG A 751 26.69 -7.30 -5.60
CA ARG A 751 27.72 -6.54 -4.88
C ARG A 751 28.46 -7.41 -3.87
N SER A 752 29.70 -7.02 -3.55
CA SER A 752 30.39 -7.55 -2.37
C SER A 752 29.91 -6.84 -1.10
N TYR A 753 29.86 -7.59 -0.01
CA TYR A 753 29.55 -7.14 1.34
C TYR A 753 30.79 -7.04 2.24
N ASP A 754 31.96 -7.14 1.63
CA ASP A 754 33.23 -6.99 2.32
C ASP A 754 33.43 -5.55 2.80
N VAL A 755 33.89 -5.42 4.04
CA VAL A 755 34.20 -4.14 4.66
C VAL A 755 35.71 -4.03 4.80
N PRO A 756 36.34 -2.96 4.29
CA PRO A 756 37.73 -2.65 4.60
C PRO A 756 37.88 -2.41 6.11
N LEU A 757 38.68 -3.24 6.77
CA LEU A 757 38.89 -3.17 8.22
C LEU A 757 40.16 -2.38 8.52
N GLU A 758 40.00 -1.17 9.06
CA GLU A 758 41.15 -0.38 9.55
C GLU A 758 41.48 -0.77 11.00
N GLN A 759 42.76 -0.95 11.31
CA GLN A 759 43.21 -1.42 12.62
C GLN A 759 42.76 -0.49 13.77
N LYS A 760 42.65 0.82 13.51
CA LYS A 760 42.11 1.81 14.46
C LYS A 760 40.69 1.45 14.90
N TYR A 761 39.78 1.21 13.95
CA TYR A 761 38.37 0.88 14.23
C TYR A 761 38.20 -0.50 14.84
N VAL A 762 38.96 -1.49 14.39
CA VAL A 762 38.92 -2.84 14.99
C VAL A 762 39.37 -2.81 16.45
N SER A 763 40.44 -2.07 16.77
CA SER A 763 40.97 -1.99 18.14
C SER A 763 40.01 -1.22 19.06
N ALA A 764 39.49 -0.08 18.60
CA ALA A 764 38.47 0.68 19.34
C ALA A 764 37.18 -0.11 19.52
N GLY A 765 36.74 -0.81 18.46
CA GLY A 765 35.54 -1.64 18.46
C GLY A 765 35.61 -2.80 19.46
N LYS A 766 36.78 -3.42 19.62
CA LYS A 766 37.01 -4.43 20.68
C LYS A 766 36.79 -3.84 22.07
N VAL A 767 37.36 -2.66 22.35
CA VAL A 767 37.20 -1.99 23.65
C VAL A 767 35.73 -1.67 23.91
N LEU A 768 35.03 -1.12 22.92
CA LEU A 768 33.60 -0.82 23.01
C LEU A 768 32.78 -2.10 23.22
N PHE A 769 33.07 -3.17 22.49
CA PHE A 769 32.37 -4.45 22.60
C PHE A 769 32.49 -5.07 24.01
N ASP A 770 33.69 -4.99 24.59
CA ASP A 770 33.96 -5.45 25.95
C ASP A 770 33.25 -4.57 27.00
N ARG A 771 33.35 -3.24 26.87
CA ARG A 771 32.77 -2.27 27.83
C ARG A 771 31.25 -2.19 27.80
N LEU A 772 30.63 -2.31 26.61
CA LEU A 772 29.18 -2.40 26.45
C LEU A 772 28.65 -3.81 26.76
N GLN A 773 29.54 -4.74 27.16
CA GLN A 773 29.23 -6.08 27.63
C GLN A 773 28.40 -6.90 26.64
N CYS A 774 28.72 -6.80 25.34
CA CYS A 774 27.97 -7.46 24.27
C CYS A 774 27.81 -8.98 24.48
N LEU A 775 28.81 -9.63 25.08
CA LEU A 775 28.81 -11.07 25.37
C LEU A 775 27.87 -11.51 26.51
N LYS A 776 27.26 -10.58 27.25
CA LYS A 776 26.21 -10.93 28.22
C LYS A 776 24.96 -11.48 27.51
N CYS A 777 24.72 -11.07 26.27
CA CYS A 777 23.55 -11.49 25.49
C CYS A 777 23.96 -12.26 24.23
N HIS A 778 25.02 -11.82 23.54
CA HIS A 778 25.49 -12.41 22.28
C HIS A 778 26.57 -13.47 22.49
N THR A 779 26.65 -14.39 21.53
CA THR A 779 27.70 -15.41 21.48
C THR A 779 28.56 -15.28 20.22
N VAL A 780 29.80 -15.75 20.34
CA VAL A 780 30.82 -15.80 19.29
C VAL A 780 31.46 -17.18 19.37
N GLY A 781 31.51 -17.94 18.28
CA GLY A 781 31.94 -19.35 18.24
C GLY A 781 30.82 -20.36 17.93
N SER A 782 31.18 -21.65 17.93
CA SER A 782 30.32 -22.77 17.46
C SER A 782 29.32 -23.31 18.49
N GLY A 783 29.36 -22.85 19.74
CA GLY A 783 28.40 -23.27 20.76
C GLY A 783 27.09 -22.50 20.59
N LEU A 784 26.01 -23.16 20.15
CA LEU A 784 24.65 -22.65 20.22
C LEU A 784 23.95 -23.33 21.41
N SER A 785 23.37 -22.57 22.33
CA SER A 785 22.68 -23.09 23.51
C SER A 785 21.34 -22.38 23.70
N ALA A 786 20.40 -23.08 24.34
CA ALA A 786 19.08 -22.53 24.65
C ALA A 786 19.10 -21.42 25.73
N SER A 787 20.24 -21.24 26.42
CA SER A 787 20.43 -20.19 27.43
C SER A 787 20.80 -18.81 26.85
N MET A 788 20.95 -18.71 25.52
CA MET A 788 21.31 -17.47 24.83
C MET A 788 20.08 -16.57 24.66
N LEU A 789 20.24 -15.26 24.87
CA LEU A 789 19.17 -14.26 24.73
C LEU A 789 19.34 -13.37 23.50
N ALA A 790 20.40 -13.55 22.70
CA ALA A 790 20.61 -12.83 21.44
C ALA A 790 21.30 -13.69 20.36
N PRO A 791 21.16 -13.35 19.05
CA PRO A 791 21.74 -14.13 17.95
C PRO A 791 23.27 -14.22 18.00
N ASN A 792 23.81 -15.33 17.47
CA ASN A 792 25.25 -15.53 17.31
C ASN A 792 25.83 -14.53 16.30
N LEU A 793 26.82 -13.75 16.74
CA LEU A 793 27.44 -12.69 15.96
C LEU A 793 28.41 -13.20 14.88
N ASP A 794 28.82 -14.47 14.92
CA ASP A 794 29.60 -15.08 13.82
C ASP A 794 28.84 -15.08 12.50
N LEU A 795 27.51 -15.08 12.56
CA LEU A 795 26.66 -15.04 11.37
C LEU A 795 26.56 -13.63 10.80
N ALA A 796 26.80 -12.59 11.60
CA ALA A 796 26.56 -11.20 11.20
C ALA A 796 27.26 -10.81 9.87
N PRO A 797 28.55 -11.12 9.64
CA PRO A 797 29.24 -10.67 8.43
C PRO A 797 28.78 -11.36 7.14
N THR A 798 28.17 -12.55 7.27
CA THR A 798 27.63 -13.31 6.12
C THR A 798 26.14 -13.11 5.93
N ARG A 799 25.43 -12.70 7.00
CA ARG A 799 23.98 -12.54 7.00
C ARG A 799 23.51 -11.11 6.82
N LEU A 800 24.11 -10.16 7.55
CA LEU A 800 23.60 -8.80 7.69
C LEU A 800 24.31 -7.85 6.73
N LYS A 801 23.59 -6.86 6.21
CA LYS A 801 24.19 -5.78 5.43
C LYS A 801 25.01 -4.87 6.36
N PRO A 802 26.26 -4.51 6.01
CA PRO A 802 27.11 -3.71 6.89
C PRO A 802 26.50 -2.34 7.21
N GLU A 803 25.84 -1.71 6.25
CA GLU A 803 25.11 -0.46 6.43
C GLU A 803 23.94 -0.61 7.43
N TRP A 804 23.21 -1.73 7.38
CA TRP A 804 22.09 -1.97 8.29
C TRP A 804 22.54 -2.16 9.74
N VAL A 805 23.71 -2.75 9.97
CA VAL A 805 24.26 -2.90 11.33
C VAL A 805 24.56 -1.55 11.96
N ILE A 806 24.98 -0.56 11.17
CA ILE A 806 25.17 0.82 11.64
C ILE A 806 23.82 1.41 12.09
N ASP A 807 22.78 1.27 11.27
CA ASP A 807 21.43 1.77 11.59
C ASP A 807 20.84 1.06 12.81
N TRP A 808 21.03 -0.26 12.89
CA TRP A 808 20.59 -1.06 14.04
C TRP A 808 21.27 -0.68 15.34
N LEU A 809 22.59 -0.45 15.34
CA LEU A 809 23.31 -0.03 16.55
C LEU A 809 22.96 1.41 16.97
N ARG A 810 22.56 2.26 16.02
CA ARG A 810 22.17 3.65 16.28
C ARG A 810 20.86 3.72 17.07
N ASP A 811 19.82 3.04 16.59
CA ASP A 811 18.52 3.02 17.26
C ASP A 811 17.74 1.71 16.97
N PRO A 812 17.99 0.64 17.75
CA PRO A 812 17.30 -0.63 17.58
C PRO A 812 15.77 -0.52 17.75
N GLN A 813 15.30 0.36 18.63
CA GLN A 813 13.88 0.49 18.95
C GLN A 813 13.09 1.14 17.81
N SER A 814 13.70 2.06 17.06
CA SER A 814 13.10 2.63 15.85
C SER A 814 12.87 1.58 14.74
N ILE A 815 13.74 0.57 14.67
CA ILE A 815 13.69 -0.48 13.63
C ILE A 815 12.78 -1.63 14.06
N GLN A 816 12.88 -2.08 15.31
CA GLN A 816 12.05 -3.13 15.87
C GLN A 816 11.56 -2.75 17.28
N PRO A 817 10.38 -2.13 17.38
CA PRO A 817 9.80 -1.76 18.66
C PRO A 817 9.65 -2.98 19.59
N GLY A 818 10.09 -2.84 20.84
CA GLY A 818 10.03 -3.91 21.85
C GLY A 818 11.16 -4.94 21.73
N THR A 819 12.23 -4.63 20.98
CA THR A 819 13.44 -5.47 20.95
C THR A 819 14.18 -5.44 22.29
N ASN A 820 14.81 -6.56 22.67
CA ASN A 820 15.67 -6.66 23.86
C ASN A 820 17.06 -6.03 23.65
N MET A 821 17.38 -5.54 22.45
CA MET A 821 18.65 -4.86 22.18
C MET A 821 18.66 -3.45 22.81
N PRO A 822 19.64 -3.12 23.68
CA PRO A 822 19.75 -1.80 24.28
C PRO A 822 20.09 -0.71 23.27
N THR A 823 19.57 0.51 23.47
CA THR A 823 19.98 1.71 22.73
C THR A 823 21.18 2.35 23.43
N PHE A 824 22.39 2.06 22.95
CA PHE A 824 23.63 2.60 23.54
C PHE A 824 23.93 4.04 23.11
N PHE A 825 23.38 4.51 21.98
CA PHE A 825 23.73 5.81 21.37
C PHE A 825 22.55 6.79 21.33
N TYR A 826 21.89 7.01 22.47
CA TYR A 826 20.72 7.88 22.56
C TYR A 826 21.06 9.33 22.20
N GLU A 827 20.29 9.92 21.28
CA GLU A 827 20.51 11.29 20.77
C GLU A 827 21.94 11.57 20.26
N GLY A 828 22.65 10.52 19.81
CA GLY A 828 24.02 10.66 19.31
C GLY A 828 25.09 10.81 20.41
N THR A 829 24.73 10.58 21.67
CA THR A 829 25.67 10.55 22.81
C THR A 829 26.19 9.12 23.02
N THR A 830 27.34 8.97 23.70
CA THR A 830 27.93 7.66 24.01
C THR A 830 28.24 7.50 25.49
N PRO A 831 28.03 6.31 26.08
CA PRO A 831 28.45 5.99 27.44
C PRO A 831 29.97 5.78 27.59
N VAL A 832 30.74 5.79 26.48
CA VAL A 832 32.19 5.56 26.47
C VAL A 832 32.90 6.74 25.79
N PRO A 833 32.92 7.95 26.41
CA PRO A 833 33.43 9.16 25.76
C PRO A 833 34.95 9.15 25.51
N ASP A 834 35.71 8.29 26.20
CA ASP A 834 37.17 8.19 26.10
C ASP A 834 37.66 7.43 24.85
N VAL A 835 36.76 6.81 24.08
CA VAL A 835 37.11 6.08 22.84
C VAL A 835 36.70 6.92 21.63
N LEU A 836 37.61 7.15 20.68
CA LEU A 836 37.32 7.90 19.43
C LEU A 836 36.68 9.28 19.69
N ASP A 837 37.19 10.01 20.69
CA ASP A 837 36.77 11.37 21.06
C ASP A 837 35.25 11.49 21.38
N GLY A 838 34.62 10.40 21.81
CA GLY A 838 33.20 10.36 22.11
C GLY A 838 32.28 10.47 20.88
N ASN A 839 32.83 10.35 19.67
CA ASN A 839 32.03 10.45 18.44
C ASN A 839 31.21 9.17 18.23
N ALA A 840 29.90 9.24 18.50
CA ALA A 840 28.99 8.09 18.38
C ALA A 840 29.02 7.43 16.99
N ASN A 841 29.13 8.21 15.90
CA ASN A 841 29.17 7.64 14.55
C ASN A 841 30.42 6.79 14.32
N GLU A 842 31.58 7.28 14.77
CA GLU A 842 32.85 6.56 14.66
C GLU A 842 32.88 5.32 15.58
N GLN A 843 32.26 5.39 16.76
CA GLN A 843 32.12 4.25 17.66
C GLN A 843 31.20 3.16 17.12
N ILE A 844 30.06 3.54 16.51
CA ILE A 844 29.16 2.59 15.85
C ILE A 844 29.89 1.90 14.68
N ARG A 845 30.65 2.67 13.88
CA ARG A 845 31.51 2.12 12.83
C ARG A 845 32.54 1.13 13.40
N ALA A 846 33.19 1.49 14.50
CA ALA A 846 34.18 0.65 15.18
C ALA A 846 33.58 -0.69 15.65
N LEU A 847 32.39 -0.65 16.27
CA LEU A 847 31.66 -1.86 16.67
C LEU A 847 31.34 -2.76 15.47
N ARG A 848 30.84 -2.19 14.36
CA ARG A 848 30.58 -2.92 13.12
C ARG A 848 31.86 -3.56 12.56
N ASP A 849 32.96 -2.82 12.47
CA ASP A 849 34.24 -3.32 11.96
C ASP A 849 34.76 -4.47 12.83
N TYR A 850 34.66 -4.36 14.17
CA TYR A 850 35.05 -5.43 15.08
C TYR A 850 34.19 -6.70 14.88
N ILE A 851 32.87 -6.57 14.74
CA ILE A 851 31.98 -7.70 14.44
C ILE A 851 32.36 -8.37 13.10
N TRP A 852 32.76 -7.59 12.09
CA TRP A 852 33.21 -8.13 10.79
C TRP A 852 34.51 -8.93 10.88
N THR A 853 35.31 -8.80 11.95
CA THR A 853 36.49 -9.65 12.16
C THR A 853 36.15 -11.12 12.43
N PHE A 854 34.94 -11.42 12.91
CA PHE A 854 34.53 -12.79 13.25
C PHE A 854 34.44 -13.69 12.02
N ALA A 855 34.15 -13.14 10.84
CA ALA A 855 34.17 -13.87 9.57
C ALA A 855 35.53 -14.50 9.26
N ARG A 856 36.62 -13.75 9.52
CA ARG A 856 37.99 -14.17 9.21
C ARG A 856 38.47 -15.30 10.11
N ARG A 857 37.85 -15.53 11.27
CA ARG A 857 38.17 -16.65 12.18
C ARG A 857 37.62 -17.99 11.69
N ARG A 858 36.64 -18.01 10.77
CA ARG A 858 36.14 -19.23 10.10
C ARG A 858 36.97 -19.67 8.90
N ALA A 859 37.81 -18.79 8.35
CA ALA A 859 38.53 -19.01 7.09
C ALA A 859 40.01 -19.47 7.18
N PRO A 860 40.52 -20.22 8.18
CA PRO A 860 41.88 -20.77 8.06
C PRO A 860 42.05 -21.86 6.98
N ASN A 861 40.97 -22.50 6.48
CA ASN A 861 41.07 -23.75 5.71
C ASN A 861 40.40 -23.76 4.31
N LEU A 862 40.22 -22.61 3.65
CA LEU A 862 39.66 -22.57 2.28
C LEU A 862 40.63 -22.04 1.21
N VAL A 863 41.94 -22.11 1.48
CA VAL A 863 42.98 -21.97 0.44
C VAL A 863 43.61 -23.33 0.21
N ASN A 864 42.85 -24.21 -0.46
CA ASN A 864 43.28 -25.36 -1.27
C ASN A 864 42.09 -26.32 -1.47
N ARG A 865 41.21 -26.00 -2.43
CA ARG A 865 40.51 -26.95 -3.30
C ARG A 865 39.69 -26.24 -4.36
#